data_AF-A0A2U3QG91-F1
#
_entry.id   AF-A0A2U3QG91-F1
#
_cell.length_a   1.000
_cell.length_b   1.000
_cell.length_c   1.000
_cell.angle_alpha   90.00
_cell.angle_beta   90.00
_cell.angle_gamma   90.00
#
_symmetry.space_group_name_H-M   'P 1'
#
loop_
_entity.id
_entity.type
_entity.pdbx_description
1 polymer ?
#
loop_
_entity_poly.entity_id
_entity_poly.type
_entity_poly.pdbx_seq_one_letter_code
_entity_poly.pdbx_strand_id
1 'polypeptide(L)'
;MGKKHAILPAIFIVSLSGLSFEIVLTRIFAISLWYHFAFMVISIAMLGIGASGTLLSVYPRLKDSRLIPLYCAAFSVAIPAGYLGINNIPFDPVKLSWDRSQLLYISLYYLFLSLPFFFCGLIISTTFSALERPPAHIYGADLTGAGMGSLLTIWLLSVGGPERIVFAISAVASLSLFVSGGRKSRVGALIFIFVNAILIYFQPSFVNLNISSYKPLESALKFPQAEELKTFYSPYSRVDIFRSPAVRFAPGLSFKYSGSIPEQTGISIDAGDIYAVTRGGNRDTLDFIPYLPSSLPYQISDRGKALILEPKGGLPSLTARYYGWTDYKVDSNPLVIRAIREYLGDFSSGIYDSRTWTGIGRSWLASADENFDLIDITLTGSIPAGSSGFSEDYRFTVEAFEKYLSHLTPTGLISVNLYILPPPRAEFRLISTLAAAFDSMGIGDFGSHVAAIRSWGTVTIIVKRTPLSQEDIRNLKTFAADRRFDLIYYPGVREDETNVYVKMPSDEYYKAFTSLIFPYARKGFIDRYLFDIAPVHDENPFFHFYLKLRNIKKIYTMMGEKWQYFVEEGYMLPLIFVQVISLGLVLVVFPALRRKKSADKSSAGNLFFTLSYFALLGIGFMFTEISFIQKMILPLENPPFAMSAVLSSLLFSSGAGSLLSRRFSLLRKSPVLLVISILIVTYSLLLPAVIPMLFPYSLKTKLVAVFIMMLPAGLLIGIPFPLGITLLGESRPALIPWAWAVNGCFSVIAPILAVILALSVGFRAVLAAGAGMYMLAFFSLKSLRHPVLRQSGKFD
;
A
#
# COMPACT_ATOMS: atom_id res chain seq x y z
N MET A 1 14.26 23.54 -38.86
CA MET A 1 12.86 23.36 -38.38
C MET A 1 12.59 22.06 -37.60
N GLY A 2 13.35 20.96 -37.77
CA GLY A 2 13.05 19.67 -37.10
C GLY A 2 13.25 19.57 -35.57
N LYS A 3 14.05 20.43 -34.92
CA LYS A 3 14.39 20.30 -33.48
C LYS A 3 13.26 20.67 -32.50
N LYS A 4 12.33 21.56 -32.89
CA LYS A 4 11.23 22.04 -32.01
C LYS A 4 10.03 21.08 -31.89
N HIS A 5 9.96 20.05 -32.74
CA HIS A 5 8.88 19.05 -32.72
C HIS A 5 9.20 17.82 -31.86
N ALA A 6 10.48 17.59 -31.56
CA ALA A 6 10.95 16.41 -30.83
C ALA A 6 10.84 16.50 -29.29
N ILE A 7 10.55 17.68 -28.74
CA ILE A 7 10.57 17.92 -27.29
C ILE A 7 9.39 17.24 -26.58
N LEU A 8 8.18 17.28 -27.14
CA LEU A 8 7.00 16.66 -26.51
C LEU A 8 7.10 15.12 -26.45
N PRO A 9 7.52 14.41 -27.52
CA PRO A 9 7.79 12.98 -27.41
C PRO A 9 8.88 12.65 -26.40
N ALA A 10 9.93 13.48 -26.29
CA ALA A 10 10.98 13.28 -25.29
C ALA A 10 10.44 13.39 -23.87
N ILE A 11 9.59 14.40 -23.57
CA ILE A 11 8.91 14.52 -22.27
C ILE A 11 8.05 13.29 -22.01
N PHE A 12 7.21 12.89 -22.97
CA PHE A 12 6.36 11.71 -22.82
C PHE A 12 7.17 10.46 -22.44
N ILE A 13 8.28 10.20 -23.13
CA ILE A 13 9.17 9.05 -22.85
C ILE A 13 9.84 9.19 -21.47
N VAL A 14 10.32 10.39 -21.12
CA VAL A 14 10.96 10.64 -19.83
C VAL A 14 9.99 10.43 -18.67
N SER A 15 8.77 10.95 -18.75
CA SER A 15 7.75 10.79 -17.73
C SER A 15 7.24 9.35 -17.65
N LEU A 16 7.10 8.67 -18.79
CA LEU A 16 6.80 7.24 -18.87
C LEU A 16 7.87 6.42 -18.14
N SER A 17 9.15 6.63 -18.45
CA SER A 17 10.25 5.92 -17.81
C SER A 17 10.40 6.28 -16.34
N GLY A 18 10.19 7.56 -15.97
CA GLY A 18 10.26 8.04 -14.61
C GLY A 18 9.22 7.37 -13.71
N LEU A 19 7.94 7.42 -14.08
CA LEU A 19 6.89 6.77 -13.31
C LEU A 19 7.03 5.24 -13.33
N SER A 20 7.46 4.65 -14.46
CA SER A 20 7.71 3.21 -14.50
C SER A 20 8.80 2.78 -13.53
N PHE A 21 9.88 3.56 -13.45
CA PHE A 21 10.97 3.29 -12.52
C PHE A 21 10.53 3.47 -11.07
N GLU A 22 9.72 4.49 -10.78
CA GLU A 22 9.11 4.70 -9.47
C GLU A 22 8.30 3.47 -9.02
N ILE A 23 7.40 2.96 -9.87
CA ILE A 23 6.57 1.79 -9.53
C ILE A 23 7.44 0.54 -9.37
N VAL A 24 8.43 0.32 -10.24
CA VAL A 24 9.36 -0.83 -10.10
C VAL A 24 10.20 -0.74 -8.83
N LEU A 25 10.63 0.46 -8.41
CA LEU A 25 11.33 0.66 -7.15
C LEU A 25 10.48 0.24 -5.95
N THR A 26 9.16 0.48 -5.97
CA THR A 26 8.28 -0.01 -4.88
C THR A 26 8.31 -1.54 -4.77
N ARG A 27 8.35 -2.25 -5.90
CA ARG A 27 8.47 -3.72 -5.94
C ARG A 27 9.86 -4.19 -5.52
N ILE A 28 10.92 -3.51 -5.96
CA ILE A 28 12.29 -3.79 -5.54
C ILE A 28 12.39 -3.72 -4.02
N PHE A 29 11.88 -2.65 -3.39
CA PHE A 29 11.91 -2.50 -1.93
C PHE A 29 11.01 -3.48 -1.19
N ALA A 30 9.84 -3.82 -1.74
CA ALA A 30 8.98 -4.84 -1.14
C ALA A 30 9.71 -6.20 -1.04
N ILE A 31 10.46 -6.57 -2.09
CA ILE A 31 11.20 -7.84 -2.16
C ILE A 31 12.52 -7.78 -1.38
N SER A 32 13.34 -6.74 -1.54
CA SER A 32 14.67 -6.69 -0.92
C SER A 32 14.66 -6.27 0.56
N LEU A 33 13.74 -5.37 0.94
CA LEU A 33 13.60 -4.82 2.28
C LEU A 33 12.22 -5.18 2.84
N TRP A 34 11.31 -4.22 2.97
CA TRP A 34 9.92 -4.45 3.38
C TRP A 34 9.02 -3.45 2.66
N TYR A 35 7.73 -3.79 2.57
CA TYR A 35 6.75 -2.94 1.88
C TYR A 35 6.68 -1.52 2.46
N HIS A 36 6.99 -1.32 3.75
CA HIS A 36 7.06 -0.01 4.41
C HIS A 36 7.95 1.00 3.69
N PHE A 37 9.00 0.53 3.01
CA PHE A 37 9.91 1.39 2.26
C PHE A 37 9.34 1.84 0.91
N ALA A 38 8.21 1.29 0.44
CA ALA A 38 7.55 1.76 -0.77
C ALA A 38 7.15 3.25 -0.66
N PHE A 39 6.73 3.72 0.52
CA PHE A 39 6.44 5.15 0.76
C PHE A 39 7.67 6.05 0.61
N MET A 40 8.86 5.50 0.84
CA MET A 40 10.13 6.20 0.65
C MET A 40 10.38 6.49 -0.84
N VAL A 41 9.90 5.64 -1.74
CA VAL A 41 10.13 5.78 -3.19
C VAL A 41 9.50 7.05 -3.74
N ILE A 42 8.23 7.31 -3.42
CA ILE A 42 7.54 8.55 -3.79
C ILE A 42 8.31 9.76 -3.23
N SER A 43 8.83 9.61 -2.00
CA SER A 43 9.61 10.65 -1.35
C SER A 43 10.91 10.98 -2.09
N ILE A 44 11.63 9.94 -2.52
CA ILE A 44 12.86 10.04 -3.30
C ILE A 44 12.60 10.66 -4.68
N ALA A 45 11.54 10.22 -5.36
CA ALA A 45 11.19 10.69 -6.68
C ALA A 45 10.97 12.20 -6.68
N MET A 46 10.13 12.65 -5.75
CA MET A 46 9.79 14.05 -5.64
C MET A 46 10.92 14.89 -5.04
N LEU A 47 11.79 14.32 -4.19
CA LEU A 47 13.03 14.98 -3.75
C LEU A 47 13.93 15.30 -4.94
N GLY A 48 14.13 14.36 -5.86
CA GLY A 48 14.90 14.57 -7.09
C GLY A 48 14.28 15.68 -7.95
N ILE A 49 12.97 15.61 -8.19
CA ILE A 49 12.23 16.62 -8.98
C ILE A 49 12.30 18.00 -8.30
N GLY A 50 12.13 18.10 -6.98
CA GLY A 50 12.22 19.35 -6.23
C GLY A 50 13.63 19.94 -6.21
N ALA A 51 14.65 19.09 -6.08
CA ALA A 51 16.07 19.49 -6.12
C ALA A 51 16.46 20.06 -7.49
N SER A 52 15.94 19.50 -8.59
CA SER A 52 16.20 20.03 -9.94
C SER A 52 15.60 21.43 -10.16
N GLY A 53 14.36 21.67 -9.73
CA GLY A 53 13.73 23.00 -9.77
C GLY A 53 14.47 24.03 -8.90
N THR A 54 14.98 23.59 -7.74
CA THR A 54 15.84 24.40 -6.86
C THR A 54 17.15 24.77 -7.55
N LEU A 55 17.84 23.80 -8.18
CA LEU A 55 19.09 24.03 -8.89
C LEU A 55 18.90 25.04 -10.03
N LEU A 56 17.85 24.86 -10.86
CA LEU A 56 17.55 25.79 -11.96
C LEU A 56 17.15 27.18 -11.47
N SER A 57 16.55 27.29 -10.28
CA SER A 57 16.25 28.58 -9.66
C SER A 57 17.52 29.34 -9.25
N VAL A 58 18.53 28.62 -8.75
CA VAL A 58 19.79 29.19 -8.26
C VAL A 58 20.80 29.42 -9.39
N TYR A 59 20.84 28.56 -10.40
CA TYR A 59 21.75 28.64 -11.55
C TYR A 59 20.98 28.74 -12.88
N PRO A 60 20.50 29.94 -13.26
CA PRO A 60 19.67 30.11 -14.46
C PRO A 60 20.34 29.72 -15.78
N ARG A 61 21.67 29.67 -15.84
CA ARG A 61 22.42 29.23 -17.04
C ARG A 61 22.13 27.78 -17.43
N LEU A 62 21.68 26.96 -16.49
CA LEU A 62 21.31 25.56 -16.73
C LEU A 62 19.92 25.41 -17.38
N LYS A 63 19.17 26.49 -17.58
CA LYS A 63 17.85 26.47 -18.24
C LYS A 63 17.93 26.45 -19.77
N ASP A 64 19.10 26.22 -20.35
CA ASP A 64 19.27 26.20 -21.80
C ASP A 64 18.69 24.91 -22.40
N SER A 65 17.70 25.03 -23.30
CA SER A 65 17.11 23.91 -24.05
C SER A 65 18.15 23.06 -24.79
N ARG A 66 19.33 23.60 -25.11
CA ARG A 66 20.43 22.87 -25.75
C ARG A 66 21.02 21.77 -24.86
N LEU A 67 20.82 21.84 -23.55
CA LEU A 67 21.28 20.85 -22.58
C LEU A 67 20.31 19.66 -22.44
N ILE A 68 19.10 19.73 -23.00
CA ILE A 68 18.10 18.65 -22.88
C ILE A 68 18.64 17.29 -23.34
N PRO A 69 19.34 17.13 -24.48
CA PRO A 69 19.92 15.83 -24.85
C PRO A 69 20.95 15.33 -23.84
N LEU A 70 21.73 16.21 -23.21
CA LEU A 70 22.66 15.82 -22.16
C LEU A 70 21.90 15.31 -20.92
N TYR A 71 20.82 15.98 -20.53
CA TYR A 71 19.96 15.54 -19.43
C TYR A 71 19.25 14.22 -19.74
N CYS A 72 18.80 14.00 -20.97
CA CYS A 72 18.25 12.71 -21.42
C CYS A 72 19.30 11.59 -21.32
N ALA A 73 20.54 11.84 -21.75
CA ALA A 73 21.61 10.85 -21.61
C ALA A 73 21.92 10.53 -20.14
N ALA A 74 22.02 11.57 -19.29
CA ALA A 74 22.24 11.40 -17.87
C ALA A 74 21.08 10.66 -17.18
N PHE A 75 19.84 10.94 -17.57
CA PHE A 75 18.65 10.24 -17.09
C PHE A 75 18.68 8.75 -17.42
N SER A 76 18.97 8.40 -18.68
CA SER A 76 19.07 7.00 -19.12
C SER A 76 20.14 6.23 -18.34
N VAL A 77 21.29 6.84 -18.06
CA VAL A 77 22.37 6.21 -17.28
C VAL A 77 22.04 6.17 -15.78
N ALA A 78 21.37 7.21 -15.26
CA ALA A 78 21.06 7.31 -13.84
C ALA A 78 20.13 6.18 -13.36
N ILE A 79 19.19 5.69 -14.19
CA ILE A 79 18.26 4.62 -13.82
C ILE A 79 19.01 3.33 -13.40
N PRO A 80 19.81 2.69 -14.27
CA PRO A 80 20.56 1.50 -13.90
C PRO A 80 21.67 1.81 -12.89
N ALA A 81 22.31 2.98 -12.95
CA ALA A 81 23.32 3.37 -11.96
C ALA A 81 22.74 3.51 -10.54
N GLY A 82 21.54 4.06 -10.42
CA GLY A 82 20.83 4.17 -9.14
C GLY A 82 20.48 2.81 -8.57
N TYR A 83 19.93 1.91 -9.39
CA TYR A 83 19.63 0.53 -9.01
C TYR A 83 20.87 -0.26 -8.59
N LEU A 84 21.92 -0.26 -9.42
CA LEU A 84 23.16 -0.96 -9.10
C LEU A 84 23.85 -0.34 -7.88
N GLY A 85 23.78 0.98 -7.71
CA GLY A 85 24.29 1.69 -6.55
C GLY A 85 23.68 1.17 -5.26
N ILE A 86 22.34 1.09 -5.17
CA ILE A 86 21.69 0.56 -3.96
C ILE A 86 21.92 -0.94 -3.77
N ASN A 87 22.05 -1.72 -4.84
CA ASN A 87 22.26 -3.17 -4.75
C ASN A 87 23.59 -3.53 -4.07
N ASN A 88 24.58 -2.62 -4.15
CA ASN A 88 25.90 -2.80 -3.54
C ASN A 88 26.03 -2.19 -2.13
N ILE A 89 25.01 -1.49 -1.63
CA ILE A 89 25.04 -0.87 -0.31
C ILE A 89 24.41 -1.85 0.70
N PRO A 90 25.13 -2.26 1.76
CA PRO A 90 24.63 -3.23 2.75
C PRO A 90 23.71 -2.56 3.78
N PHE A 91 22.58 -2.04 3.31
CA PHE A 91 21.56 -1.43 4.16
C PHE A 91 20.60 -2.48 4.70
N ASP A 92 20.52 -2.59 6.03
CA ASP A 92 19.55 -3.44 6.73
C ASP A 92 18.81 -2.61 7.80
N PRO A 93 17.51 -2.32 7.59
CA PRO A 93 16.65 -1.61 8.55
C PRO A 93 16.72 -2.13 9.99
N VAL A 94 16.84 -3.45 10.16
CA VAL A 94 16.92 -4.10 11.47
C VAL A 94 18.14 -3.62 12.26
N LYS A 95 19.27 -3.36 11.57
CA LYS A 95 20.52 -2.89 12.19
C LYS A 95 20.49 -1.43 12.62
N LEU A 96 19.50 -0.64 12.17
CA LEU A 96 19.41 0.80 12.46
C LEU A 96 19.39 1.12 13.96
N SER A 97 18.91 0.19 14.79
CA SER A 97 18.81 0.36 16.24
C SER A 97 20.18 0.36 16.95
N TRP A 98 21.24 -0.21 16.36
CA TRP A 98 22.56 -0.33 17.00
C TRP A 98 23.74 0.07 16.11
N ASP A 99 23.57 0.12 14.78
CA ASP A 99 24.62 0.46 13.83
C ASP A 99 24.34 1.83 13.18
N ARG A 100 25.11 2.85 13.59
CA ARG A 100 24.98 4.21 13.06
C ARG A 100 25.41 4.34 11.59
N SER A 101 26.18 3.40 11.05
CA SER A 101 26.56 3.42 9.64
C SER A 101 25.34 3.24 8.71
N GLN A 102 24.27 2.61 9.21
CA GLN A 102 23.00 2.46 8.49
C GLN A 102 22.35 3.81 8.16
N LEU A 103 22.58 4.86 8.97
CA LEU A 103 22.13 6.23 8.66
C LEU A 103 22.87 6.83 7.47
N LEU A 104 24.14 6.47 7.27
CA LEU A 104 24.88 6.84 6.07
C LEU A 104 24.35 6.06 4.87
N TYR A 105 24.09 4.76 5.02
CA TYR A 105 23.58 3.92 3.93
C TYR A 105 22.21 4.36 3.43
N ILE A 106 21.26 4.66 4.33
CA ILE A 106 19.96 5.21 3.90
C ILE A 106 20.14 6.57 3.19
N SER A 107 21.08 7.41 3.65
CA SER A 107 21.38 8.68 2.96
C SER A 107 21.94 8.45 1.55
N LEU A 108 22.78 7.42 1.37
CA LEU A 108 23.26 7.01 0.05
C LEU A 108 22.13 6.46 -0.84
N TYR A 109 21.17 5.71 -0.27
CA TYR A 109 19.97 5.28 -1.00
C TYR A 109 19.20 6.48 -1.56
N TYR A 110 18.92 7.48 -0.71
CA TYR A 110 18.27 8.73 -1.14
C TYR A 110 19.08 9.43 -2.25
N LEU A 111 20.40 9.49 -2.12
CA LEU A 111 21.26 10.12 -3.12
C LEU A 111 21.19 9.38 -4.46
N PHE A 112 21.51 8.09 -4.50
CA PHE A 112 21.56 7.32 -5.76
C PHE A 112 20.21 7.23 -6.45
N LEU A 113 19.13 7.00 -5.69
CA LEU A 113 17.80 6.83 -6.26
C LEU A 113 17.13 8.15 -6.63
N SER A 114 17.54 9.29 -6.06
CA SER A 114 17.00 10.59 -6.47
C SER A 114 17.58 11.09 -7.79
N LEU A 115 18.75 10.59 -8.23
CA LEU A 115 19.42 11.03 -9.46
C LEU A 115 18.57 10.90 -10.73
N PRO A 116 17.90 9.75 -11.02
CA PRO A 116 17.02 9.63 -12.19
C PRO A 116 15.91 10.69 -12.17
N PHE A 117 15.25 10.86 -11.03
CA PHE A 117 14.16 11.81 -10.89
C PHE A 117 14.64 13.27 -10.93
N PHE A 118 15.86 13.52 -10.47
CA PHE A 118 16.52 14.80 -10.62
C PHE A 118 16.74 15.15 -12.09
N PHE A 119 17.26 14.24 -12.92
CA PHE A 119 17.39 14.49 -14.36
C PHE A 119 16.04 14.59 -15.08
N CYS A 120 15.05 13.77 -14.67
CA CYS A 120 13.66 13.90 -15.13
C CYS A 120 13.11 15.32 -14.87
N GLY A 121 13.24 15.81 -13.63
CA GLY A 121 12.83 17.15 -13.25
C GLY A 121 13.61 18.27 -13.96
N LEU A 122 14.91 18.08 -14.23
CA LEU A 122 15.70 19.02 -15.03
C LEU A 122 15.13 19.17 -16.45
N ILE A 123 14.78 18.05 -17.10
CA ILE A 123 14.22 18.05 -18.46
C ILE A 123 12.88 18.78 -18.48
N ILE A 124 11.97 18.44 -17.57
CA ILE A 124 10.62 19.02 -17.50
C ILE A 124 10.68 20.50 -17.12
N SER A 125 11.40 20.86 -16.07
CA SER A 125 11.48 22.24 -15.57
C SER A 125 12.21 23.17 -16.54
N THR A 126 13.25 22.69 -17.24
CA THR A 126 13.91 23.44 -18.32
C THR A 126 12.93 23.70 -19.46
N THR A 127 12.13 22.70 -19.86
CA THR A 127 11.15 22.85 -20.94
C THR A 127 10.04 23.83 -20.58
N PHE A 128 9.52 23.81 -19.33
CA PHE A 128 8.57 24.82 -18.85
C PHE A 128 9.19 26.22 -18.80
N SER A 129 10.47 26.34 -18.44
CA SER A 129 11.17 27.63 -18.35
C SER A 129 11.47 28.24 -19.70
N ALA A 130 11.72 27.42 -20.72
CA ALA A 130 12.02 27.90 -22.06
C ALA A 130 10.78 28.48 -22.79
N LEU A 131 9.57 28.12 -22.34
CA LEU A 131 8.28 28.58 -22.91
C LEU A 131 8.17 28.40 -24.44
N GLU A 132 8.92 27.47 -25.04
CA GLU A 132 8.90 27.21 -26.50
C GLU A 132 7.58 26.62 -26.99
N ARG A 133 6.78 26.06 -26.07
CA ARG A 133 5.46 25.48 -26.30
C ARG A 133 4.50 25.93 -25.19
N PRO A 134 3.17 25.96 -25.45
CA PRO A 134 2.21 26.28 -24.40
C PRO A 134 2.33 25.27 -23.24
N PRO A 135 2.37 25.72 -21.97
CA PRO A 135 2.53 24.85 -20.80
C PRO A 135 1.56 23.66 -20.78
N ALA A 136 0.34 23.85 -21.31
CA ALA A 136 -0.67 22.80 -21.42
C ALA A 136 -0.21 21.56 -22.23
N HIS A 137 0.58 21.72 -23.30
CA HIS A 137 1.05 20.57 -24.09
C HIS A 137 2.21 19.85 -23.42
N ILE A 138 3.09 20.60 -22.74
CA ILE A 138 4.20 20.03 -21.97
C ILE A 138 3.63 19.18 -20.83
N TYR A 139 2.69 19.76 -20.06
CA TYR A 139 2.01 19.05 -18.98
C TYR A 139 1.14 17.90 -19.48
N GLY A 140 0.48 18.07 -20.63
CA GLY A 140 -0.28 16.98 -21.26
C GLY A 140 0.61 15.80 -21.66
N ALA A 141 1.78 16.06 -22.25
CA ALA A 141 2.74 15.01 -22.61
C ALA A 141 3.34 14.34 -21.37
N ASP A 142 3.63 15.11 -20.33
CA ASP A 142 4.16 14.62 -19.05
C ASP A 142 3.17 13.66 -18.36
N LEU A 143 1.93 14.11 -18.13
CA LEU A 143 0.90 13.31 -17.47
C LEU A 143 0.48 12.08 -18.28
N THR A 144 0.30 12.22 -19.60
CA THR A 144 -0.05 11.06 -20.43
C THR A 144 1.10 10.05 -20.53
N GLY A 145 2.35 10.53 -20.55
CA GLY A 145 3.55 9.69 -20.46
C GLY A 145 3.59 8.92 -19.15
N ALA A 146 3.46 9.63 -18.03
CA ALA A 146 3.40 9.03 -16.70
C ALA A 146 2.25 7.99 -16.61
N GLY A 147 1.02 8.34 -17.01
CA GLY A 147 -0.11 7.40 -17.01
C GLY A 147 0.08 6.17 -17.91
N MET A 148 0.83 6.29 -19.01
CA MET A 148 1.22 5.12 -19.81
C MET A 148 2.31 4.30 -19.10
N GLY A 149 3.22 4.95 -18.38
CA GLY A 149 4.24 4.29 -17.56
C GLY A 149 3.65 3.39 -16.49
N SER A 150 2.56 3.80 -15.82
CA SER A 150 1.88 2.97 -14.83
C SER A 150 1.26 1.70 -15.43
N LEU A 151 0.68 1.78 -16.64
CA LEU A 151 0.16 0.61 -17.36
C LEU A 151 1.28 -0.29 -17.90
N LEU A 152 2.30 0.32 -18.51
CA LEU A 152 3.44 -0.40 -19.08
C LEU A 152 4.17 -1.20 -18.00
N THR A 153 4.27 -0.66 -16.80
CA THR A 153 4.95 -1.32 -15.68
C THR A 153 4.24 -2.59 -15.23
N ILE A 154 2.90 -2.60 -15.16
CA ILE A 154 2.15 -3.83 -14.89
C ILE A 154 2.47 -4.90 -15.94
N TRP A 155 2.46 -4.51 -17.22
CA TRP A 155 2.75 -5.44 -18.29
C TRP A 155 4.19 -5.96 -18.21
N LEU A 156 5.18 -5.09 -18.00
CA LEU A 156 6.59 -5.48 -17.86
C LEU A 156 6.79 -6.46 -16.68
N LEU A 157 6.22 -6.17 -15.51
CA LEU A 157 6.32 -7.02 -14.32
C LEU A 157 5.54 -8.35 -14.45
N SER A 158 4.69 -8.51 -15.46
CA SER A 158 4.06 -9.81 -15.75
C SER A 158 4.97 -10.77 -16.51
N VAL A 159 6.02 -10.26 -17.14
CA VAL A 159 6.91 -11.04 -18.04
C VAL A 159 8.27 -11.33 -17.42
N GLY A 160 8.72 -10.55 -16.44
CA GLY A 160 10.02 -10.75 -15.80
C GLY A 160 10.13 -10.17 -14.39
N GLY A 161 11.24 -10.48 -13.71
CA GLY A 161 11.58 -9.93 -12.41
C GLY A 161 11.88 -8.43 -12.46
N PRO A 162 11.69 -7.70 -11.35
CA PRO A 162 11.91 -6.26 -11.28
C PRO A 162 13.33 -5.84 -11.67
N GLU A 163 14.33 -6.67 -11.38
CA GLU A 163 15.74 -6.44 -11.73
C GLU A 163 15.95 -6.34 -13.25
N ARG A 164 15.27 -7.15 -14.07
CA ARG A 164 15.34 -7.06 -15.54
C ARG A 164 14.64 -5.80 -16.05
N ILE A 165 13.56 -5.42 -15.39
CA ILE A 165 12.68 -4.34 -15.84
C ILE A 165 13.32 -2.97 -15.66
N VAL A 166 14.19 -2.80 -14.66
CA VAL A 166 15.02 -1.58 -14.53
C VAL A 166 15.78 -1.29 -15.83
N PHE A 167 16.44 -2.30 -16.41
CA PHE A 167 17.19 -2.14 -17.66
C PHE A 167 16.28 -1.96 -18.87
N ALA A 168 15.09 -2.58 -18.87
CA ALA A 168 14.09 -2.34 -19.92
C ALA A 168 13.59 -0.89 -19.90
N ILE A 169 13.30 -0.34 -18.72
CA ILE A 169 12.88 1.07 -18.54
C ILE A 169 14.01 2.02 -18.95
N SER A 170 15.25 1.70 -18.60
CA SER A 170 16.46 2.42 -19.01
C SER A 170 16.66 2.44 -20.54
N ALA A 171 16.38 1.32 -21.21
CA ALA A 171 16.38 1.25 -22.67
C ALA A 171 15.28 2.14 -23.28
N VAL A 172 14.07 2.13 -22.71
CA VAL A 172 12.99 3.05 -23.12
C VAL A 172 13.37 4.51 -22.87
N ALA A 173 14.00 4.82 -21.73
CA ALA A 173 14.46 6.17 -21.41
C ALA A 173 15.45 6.69 -22.45
N SER A 174 16.28 5.80 -23.02
CA SER A 174 17.26 6.14 -24.07
C SER A 174 16.62 6.59 -25.39
N LEU A 175 15.36 6.22 -25.63
CA LEU A 175 14.60 6.73 -26.77
C LEU A 175 14.36 8.25 -26.65
N SER A 176 14.30 8.81 -25.43
CA SER A 176 14.22 10.27 -25.24
C SER A 176 15.47 10.99 -25.77
N LEU A 177 16.65 10.40 -25.58
CA LEU A 177 17.92 10.87 -26.14
C LEU A 177 17.94 10.74 -27.67
N PHE A 178 17.43 9.62 -28.19
CA PHE A 178 17.34 9.36 -29.63
C PHE A 178 16.49 10.42 -30.34
N VAL A 179 15.35 10.77 -29.76
CA VAL A 179 14.39 11.72 -30.35
C VAL A 179 14.85 13.17 -30.18
N SER A 180 15.36 13.55 -29.01
CA SER A 180 15.78 14.93 -28.71
C SER A 180 17.15 15.31 -29.29
N GLY A 181 18.03 14.34 -29.54
CA GLY A 181 19.43 14.54 -29.89
C GLY A 181 19.78 14.54 -31.39
N GLY A 182 21.06 14.84 -31.67
CA GLY A 182 21.64 14.77 -33.03
C GLY A 182 22.16 13.37 -33.39
N ARG A 183 22.88 13.22 -34.51
CA ARG A 183 23.40 11.92 -34.99
C ARG A 183 24.24 11.19 -33.93
N LYS A 184 25.15 11.90 -33.23
CA LYS A 184 25.97 11.32 -32.15
C LYS A 184 25.13 10.83 -30.96
N SER A 185 24.13 11.61 -30.55
CA SER A 185 23.20 11.23 -29.48
C SER A 185 22.37 9.99 -29.82
N ARG A 186 21.93 9.88 -31.09
CA ARG A 186 21.20 8.70 -31.57
C ARG A 186 22.04 7.43 -31.53
N VAL A 187 23.30 7.51 -31.96
CA VAL A 187 24.23 6.39 -31.87
C VAL A 187 24.47 6.01 -30.41
N GLY A 188 24.70 7.00 -29.53
CA GLY A 188 24.83 6.76 -28.09
C GLY A 188 23.60 6.07 -27.48
N ALA A 189 22.40 6.51 -27.85
CA ALA A 189 21.14 5.88 -27.42
C ALA A 189 21.05 4.42 -27.88
N LEU A 190 21.37 4.12 -29.15
CA LEU A 190 21.34 2.76 -29.67
C LEU A 190 22.36 1.85 -28.99
N ILE A 191 23.57 2.34 -28.75
CA ILE A 191 24.60 1.61 -27.99
C ILE A 191 24.08 1.28 -26.59
N PHE A 192 23.49 2.27 -25.90
CA PHE A 192 22.99 2.06 -24.55
C PHE A 192 21.80 1.09 -24.51
N ILE A 193 20.88 1.16 -25.48
CA ILE A 193 19.80 0.18 -25.64
C ILE A 193 20.36 -1.22 -25.81
N PHE A 194 21.38 -1.39 -26.65
CA PHE A 194 22.05 -2.68 -26.87
C PHE A 194 22.72 -3.20 -25.60
N VAL A 195 23.40 -2.36 -24.84
CA VAL A 195 24.00 -2.73 -23.54
C VAL A 195 22.93 -3.18 -22.53
N ASN A 196 21.81 -2.45 -22.42
CA ASN A 196 20.71 -2.87 -21.55
C ASN A 196 20.10 -4.21 -22.00
N ALA A 197 19.97 -4.44 -23.31
CA ALA A 197 19.49 -5.72 -23.85
C ALA A 197 20.42 -6.90 -23.48
N ILE A 198 21.74 -6.68 -23.53
CA ILE A 198 22.73 -7.67 -23.07
C ILE A 198 22.55 -7.97 -21.58
N LEU A 199 22.41 -6.94 -20.73
CA LEU A 199 22.24 -7.13 -19.28
C LEU A 199 20.94 -7.88 -18.93
N ILE A 200 19.85 -7.61 -19.67
CA ILE A 200 18.58 -8.32 -19.53
C ILE A 200 18.73 -9.80 -19.90
N TYR A 201 19.49 -10.10 -20.96
CA TYR A 201 19.64 -11.46 -21.46
C TYR A 201 20.60 -12.31 -20.61
N PHE A 202 21.78 -11.78 -20.27
CA PHE A 202 22.83 -12.53 -19.59
C PHE A 202 22.70 -12.56 -18.06
N GLN A 203 22.03 -11.56 -17.45
CA GLN A 203 21.85 -11.43 -16.00
C GLN A 203 23.08 -11.81 -15.16
N PRO A 204 24.19 -11.06 -15.29
CA PRO A 204 25.36 -11.31 -14.46
C PRO A 204 25.00 -11.13 -12.97
N SER A 205 25.72 -11.80 -12.07
CA SER A 205 25.37 -11.86 -10.64
C SER A 205 25.19 -10.51 -9.96
N PHE A 206 25.95 -9.48 -10.36
CA PHE A 206 25.84 -8.13 -9.79
C PHE A 206 24.53 -7.40 -10.15
N VAL A 207 23.80 -7.89 -11.16
CA VAL A 207 22.48 -7.39 -11.57
C VAL A 207 21.36 -8.03 -10.75
N ASN A 208 21.60 -9.17 -10.12
CA ASN A 208 20.57 -9.85 -9.33
C ASN A 208 20.23 -9.02 -8.09
N LEU A 209 18.94 -8.99 -7.76
CA LEU A 209 18.46 -8.27 -6.60
C LEU A 209 18.97 -8.90 -5.30
N ASN A 210 19.71 -8.13 -4.51
CA ASN A 210 20.13 -8.53 -3.18
C ASN A 210 18.98 -8.39 -2.18
N ILE A 211 18.61 -9.50 -1.56
CA ILE A 211 17.58 -9.57 -0.52
C ILE A 211 18.25 -9.43 0.85
N SER A 212 17.63 -8.64 1.75
CA SER A 212 18.14 -8.48 3.11
C SER A 212 18.27 -9.85 3.79
N SER A 213 19.41 -10.07 4.44
CA SER A 213 19.70 -11.29 5.21
C SER A 213 18.76 -11.55 6.39
N TYR A 214 17.94 -10.56 6.78
CA TYR A 214 16.94 -10.65 7.84
C TYR A 214 15.53 -10.93 7.31
N LYS A 215 15.34 -10.96 5.99
CA LYS A 215 14.09 -11.43 5.39
C LYS A 215 13.85 -12.89 5.79
N PRO A 216 12.60 -13.29 6.07
CA PRO A 216 12.33 -14.66 6.54
C PRO A 216 12.80 -15.72 5.55
N LEU A 217 12.65 -15.50 4.23
CA LEU A 217 13.16 -16.44 3.22
C LEU A 217 14.66 -16.67 3.35
N GLU A 218 15.46 -15.60 3.33
CA GLU A 218 16.92 -15.66 3.49
C GLU A 218 17.32 -16.28 4.83
N SER A 219 16.54 -16.01 5.88
CA SER A 219 16.77 -16.63 7.20
C SER A 219 16.49 -18.13 7.19
N ALA A 220 15.45 -18.57 6.49
CA ALA A 220 15.09 -19.98 6.35
C ALA A 220 16.07 -20.75 5.45
N LEU A 221 16.65 -20.09 4.44
CA LEU A 221 17.66 -20.64 3.53
C LEU A 221 19.05 -20.79 4.17
N LYS A 222 19.31 -20.18 5.32
CA LYS A 222 20.55 -20.38 6.09
C LYS A 222 20.63 -21.71 6.83
N PHE A 223 19.50 -22.42 6.98
CA PHE A 223 19.51 -23.73 7.63
C PHE A 223 20.25 -24.76 6.78
N PRO A 224 20.99 -25.71 7.39
CA PRO A 224 21.57 -26.82 6.65
C PRO A 224 20.49 -27.56 5.87
N GLN A 225 20.80 -28.02 4.65
CA GLN A 225 19.86 -28.72 3.75
C GLN A 225 18.70 -27.85 3.21
N ALA A 226 18.73 -26.53 3.43
CA ALA A 226 17.77 -25.65 2.80
C ALA A 226 18.11 -25.45 1.30
N GLU A 227 17.08 -25.42 0.46
CA GLU A 227 17.20 -25.30 -0.99
C GLU A 227 16.02 -24.49 -1.54
N GLU A 228 16.31 -23.50 -2.41
CA GLU A 228 15.30 -22.80 -3.21
C GLU A 228 14.92 -23.67 -4.42
N LEU A 229 13.65 -24.02 -4.54
CA LEU A 229 13.16 -24.96 -5.54
C LEU A 229 12.66 -24.24 -6.80
N LYS A 230 11.82 -23.21 -6.64
CA LYS A 230 11.20 -22.52 -7.77
C LYS A 230 10.70 -21.14 -7.39
N THR A 231 10.89 -20.18 -8.29
CA THR A 231 10.43 -18.79 -8.11
C THR A 231 9.49 -18.37 -9.21
N PHE A 232 8.35 -17.81 -8.81
CA PHE A 232 7.29 -17.31 -9.67
C PHE A 232 7.19 -15.78 -9.53
N TYR A 233 6.87 -15.10 -10.63
CA TYR A 233 6.70 -13.65 -10.67
C TYR A 233 5.31 -13.27 -11.18
N SER A 234 4.78 -12.20 -10.61
CA SER A 234 3.63 -11.45 -11.11
C SER A 234 3.88 -9.96 -10.94
N PRO A 235 3.01 -9.09 -11.50
CA PRO A 235 3.11 -7.64 -11.31
C PRO A 235 3.10 -7.16 -9.85
N TYR A 236 2.60 -7.98 -8.94
CA TYR A 236 2.26 -7.58 -7.57
C TYR A 236 2.90 -8.47 -6.50
N SER A 237 3.45 -9.63 -6.86
CA SER A 237 4.11 -10.51 -5.89
C SER A 237 5.19 -11.36 -6.56
N ARG A 238 6.19 -11.74 -5.78
CA ARG A 238 7.11 -12.85 -6.03
C ARG A 238 6.73 -13.99 -5.08
N VAL A 239 6.65 -15.20 -5.59
CA VAL A 239 6.40 -16.40 -4.76
C VAL A 239 7.56 -17.37 -4.93
N ASP A 240 8.26 -17.62 -3.83
CA ASP A 240 9.41 -18.54 -3.77
C ASP A 240 8.97 -19.83 -3.09
N ILE A 241 9.21 -20.97 -3.74
CA ILE A 241 9.03 -22.30 -3.17
C ILE A 241 10.40 -22.80 -2.73
N PHE A 242 10.51 -23.26 -1.50
CA PHE A 242 11.77 -23.71 -0.93
C PHE A 242 11.56 -24.86 0.05
N ARG A 243 12.60 -25.68 0.23
CA ARG A 243 12.67 -26.69 1.27
C ARG A 243 13.64 -26.20 2.34
N SER A 244 13.25 -26.32 3.61
CA SER A 244 14.14 -26.00 4.73
C SER A 244 13.65 -26.73 5.99
N PRO A 245 14.56 -27.25 6.84
CA PRO A 245 14.18 -27.81 8.14
C PRO A 245 13.46 -26.81 9.07
N ALA A 246 13.59 -25.50 8.81
CA ALA A 246 12.90 -24.45 9.54
C ALA A 246 11.40 -24.38 9.23
N VAL A 247 10.94 -24.96 8.12
CA VAL A 247 9.53 -24.96 7.73
C VAL A 247 8.78 -26.02 8.54
N ARG A 248 8.32 -25.62 9.72
CA ARG A 248 7.44 -26.41 10.58
C ARG A 248 6.27 -25.55 11.02
N PHE A 249 5.08 -25.86 10.53
CA PHE A 249 3.88 -25.06 10.67
C PHE A 249 2.73 -25.92 11.19
N ALA A 250 2.47 -25.77 12.49
CA ALA A 250 1.33 -26.35 13.19
C ALA A 250 0.94 -25.36 14.31
N PRO A 251 0.34 -24.21 13.96
CA PRO A 251 0.20 -23.08 14.87
C PRO A 251 -0.67 -23.43 16.07
N GLY A 252 -0.09 -23.35 17.27
CA GLY A 252 -0.77 -23.66 18.53
C GLY A 252 -1.03 -25.14 18.79
N LEU A 253 -0.35 -26.05 18.07
CA LEU A 253 -0.45 -27.50 18.26
C LEU A 253 -0.38 -27.87 19.75
N SER A 254 -1.34 -28.68 20.20
CA SER A 254 -1.43 -29.14 21.58
C SER A 254 -0.20 -29.93 22.02
N PHE A 255 0.27 -29.68 23.24
CA PHE A 255 1.35 -30.45 23.88
C PHE A 255 0.99 -31.92 24.13
N LYS A 256 -0.28 -32.32 23.97
CA LYS A 256 -0.67 -33.73 24.03
C LYS A 256 -0.27 -34.51 22.77
N TYR A 257 -0.01 -33.83 21.66
CA TYR A 257 0.38 -34.51 20.43
C TYR A 257 1.86 -34.88 20.48
N SER A 258 2.14 -36.18 20.40
CA SER A 258 3.50 -36.74 20.39
C SER A 258 3.90 -37.35 19.05
N GLY A 259 3.03 -37.26 18.04
CA GLY A 259 3.32 -37.74 16.68
C GLY A 259 4.25 -36.80 15.91
N SER A 260 4.52 -37.16 14.66
CA SER A 260 5.33 -36.35 13.75
C SER A 260 4.45 -35.59 12.77
N ILE A 261 4.72 -34.30 12.60
CA ILE A 261 4.11 -33.51 11.52
C ILE A 261 4.63 -34.07 10.18
N PRO A 262 3.76 -34.25 9.17
CA PRO A 262 4.17 -34.62 7.82
C PRO A 262 5.20 -33.68 7.23
N GLU A 263 5.83 -34.11 6.15
CA GLU A 263 6.72 -33.24 5.39
C GLU A 263 6.01 -31.95 4.97
N GLN A 264 6.68 -30.82 5.14
CA GLN A 264 6.18 -29.50 4.75
C GLN A 264 7.17 -28.82 3.82
N THR A 265 6.63 -28.18 2.78
CA THR A 265 7.40 -27.35 1.84
C THR A 265 7.06 -25.89 2.10
N GLY A 266 8.06 -25.03 2.13
CA GLY A 266 7.89 -23.60 2.35
C GLY A 266 7.45 -22.88 1.08
N ILE A 267 6.53 -21.93 1.25
CA ILE A 267 6.28 -20.88 0.27
C ILE A 267 6.55 -19.53 0.93
N SER A 268 7.20 -18.62 0.22
CA SER A 268 7.45 -17.25 0.68
C SER A 268 6.82 -16.27 -0.30
N ILE A 269 6.21 -15.20 0.21
CA ILE A 269 5.67 -14.10 -0.59
C ILE A 269 6.60 -12.88 -0.42
N ASP A 270 7.15 -12.37 -1.52
CA ASP A 270 8.07 -11.21 -1.57
C ASP A 270 9.29 -11.36 -0.64
N ALA A 271 9.84 -12.57 -0.53
CA ALA A 271 10.86 -12.94 0.46
C ALA A 271 10.45 -12.65 1.94
N GLY A 272 9.21 -12.24 2.18
CA GLY A 272 8.64 -11.83 3.45
C GLY A 272 7.94 -13.00 4.15
N ASP A 273 6.61 -12.99 4.12
CA ASP A 273 5.80 -13.98 4.84
C ASP A 273 6.05 -15.40 4.31
N ILE A 274 6.36 -16.32 5.23
CA ILE A 274 6.48 -17.74 4.94
C ILE A 274 5.20 -18.46 5.37
N TYR A 275 4.73 -19.34 4.51
CA TYR A 275 3.69 -20.32 4.81
C TYR A 275 4.20 -21.72 4.49
N ALA A 276 3.58 -22.73 5.10
CA ALA A 276 3.90 -24.12 4.82
C ALA A 276 2.77 -24.76 4.03
N VAL A 277 3.15 -25.45 2.96
CA VAL A 277 2.30 -26.43 2.29
C VAL A 277 2.61 -27.77 2.93
N THR A 278 1.59 -28.40 3.53
CA THR A 278 1.73 -29.72 4.15
C THR A 278 1.50 -30.81 3.11
N ARG A 279 2.34 -31.85 3.13
CA ARG A 279 2.13 -33.04 2.32
C ARG A 279 0.76 -33.63 2.65
N GLY A 280 -0.10 -33.72 1.64
CA GLY A 280 -1.40 -34.34 1.80
C GLY A 280 -1.27 -35.85 2.02
N GLY A 281 -2.35 -36.48 2.47
CA GLY A 281 -2.35 -37.90 2.81
C GLY A 281 -3.68 -38.36 3.39
N ASN A 282 -3.69 -39.58 3.92
CA ASN A 282 -4.85 -40.14 4.60
C ASN A 282 -4.97 -39.59 6.04
N ARG A 283 -6.06 -39.95 6.74
CA ARG A 283 -6.28 -39.50 8.12
C ARG A 283 -5.17 -39.89 9.09
N ASP A 284 -4.50 -41.03 8.87
CA ASP A 284 -3.42 -41.50 9.74
C ASP A 284 -2.18 -40.61 9.62
N THR A 285 -1.86 -40.16 8.41
CA THR A 285 -0.75 -39.20 8.20
C THR A 285 -1.07 -37.79 8.68
N LEU A 286 -2.35 -37.44 8.84
CA LEU A 286 -2.81 -36.11 9.22
C LEU A 286 -3.36 -36.07 10.66
N ASP A 287 -2.89 -36.97 11.51
CA ASP A 287 -3.33 -37.15 12.90
C ASP A 287 -3.04 -35.95 13.83
N PHE A 288 -2.16 -35.03 13.42
CA PHE A 288 -1.93 -33.76 14.12
C PHE A 288 -3.09 -32.76 13.98
N ILE A 289 -3.88 -32.85 12.90
CA ILE A 289 -4.97 -31.89 12.62
C ILE A 289 -5.94 -31.81 13.80
N PRO A 290 -6.50 -32.93 14.32
CA PRO A 290 -7.36 -32.88 15.49
C PRO A 290 -6.78 -32.15 16.68
N TYR A 291 -5.46 -32.04 16.84
CA TYR A 291 -4.79 -31.39 17.98
C TYR A 291 -4.51 -29.89 17.75
N LEU A 292 -4.98 -29.31 16.66
CA LEU A 292 -4.88 -27.88 16.39
C LEU A 292 -6.05 -27.09 16.98
N PRO A 293 -5.83 -25.86 17.49
CA PRO A 293 -6.90 -24.97 17.91
C PRO A 293 -7.85 -24.56 16.77
N SER A 294 -7.34 -24.49 15.53
CA SER A 294 -8.14 -24.19 14.33
C SER A 294 -9.12 -25.29 13.95
N SER A 295 -9.03 -26.48 14.55
CA SER A 295 -9.97 -27.58 14.30
C SER A 295 -11.26 -27.48 15.10
N LEU A 296 -11.32 -26.59 16.11
CA LEU A 296 -12.51 -26.34 16.91
C LEU A 296 -13.78 -26.16 16.06
N PRO A 297 -13.86 -25.18 15.13
CA PRO A 297 -15.08 -24.93 14.36
C PRO A 297 -15.52 -26.13 13.50
N TYR A 298 -14.57 -26.88 12.94
CA TYR A 298 -14.85 -28.05 12.09
C TYR A 298 -15.37 -29.27 12.86
N GLN A 299 -15.14 -29.32 14.18
CA GLN A 299 -15.55 -30.42 15.04
C GLN A 299 -16.86 -30.13 15.78
N ILE A 300 -17.12 -28.88 16.17
CA ILE A 300 -18.33 -28.52 16.94
C ILE A 300 -19.56 -28.25 16.08
N SER A 301 -19.36 -27.96 14.79
CA SER A 301 -20.43 -27.66 13.85
C SER A 301 -20.76 -28.85 12.96
N ASP A 302 -22.00 -28.92 12.52
CA ASP A 302 -22.44 -29.90 11.52
C ASP A 302 -21.69 -29.70 10.21
N ARG A 303 -21.31 -30.81 9.58
CA ARG A 303 -20.55 -30.80 8.33
C ARG A 303 -21.39 -30.15 7.23
N GLY A 304 -20.80 -29.19 6.55
CA GLY A 304 -21.45 -28.52 5.42
C GLY A 304 -20.46 -27.80 4.53
N LYS A 305 -20.77 -26.54 4.21
CA LYS A 305 -19.94 -25.68 3.35
C LYS A 305 -19.06 -24.77 4.19
N ALA A 306 -17.75 -24.82 3.95
CA ALA A 306 -16.78 -23.94 4.58
C ALA A 306 -16.21 -22.95 3.54
N LEU A 307 -16.40 -21.65 3.75
CA LEU A 307 -15.67 -20.60 3.05
C LEU A 307 -14.37 -20.30 3.80
N ILE A 308 -13.25 -20.50 3.14
CA ILE A 308 -11.91 -20.31 3.69
C ILE A 308 -11.27 -19.10 3.01
N LEU A 309 -11.00 -18.07 3.80
CA LEU A 309 -10.38 -16.84 3.34
C LEU A 309 -8.87 -16.86 3.58
N GLU A 310 -8.10 -16.59 2.52
CA GLU A 310 -6.63 -16.61 2.50
C GLU A 310 -6.02 -17.93 3.00
N PRO A 311 -6.36 -19.09 2.39
CA PRO A 311 -5.80 -20.38 2.78
C PRO A 311 -4.26 -20.46 2.66
N LYS A 312 -3.64 -19.67 1.77
CA LYS A 312 -2.18 -19.63 1.55
C LYS A 312 -1.55 -21.01 1.36
N GLY A 313 -0.86 -21.52 2.39
CA GLY A 313 -0.26 -22.86 2.40
C GLY A 313 -1.28 -24.01 2.44
N GLY A 314 -2.56 -23.71 2.71
CA GLY A 314 -3.68 -24.64 2.58
C GLY A 314 -4.07 -25.40 3.84
N LEU A 315 -3.46 -25.13 4.99
CA LEU A 315 -3.77 -25.85 6.24
C LEU A 315 -5.26 -25.81 6.63
N PRO A 316 -5.99 -24.68 6.52
CA PRO A 316 -7.43 -24.67 6.77
C PRO A 316 -8.23 -25.54 5.78
N SER A 317 -7.85 -25.53 4.50
CA SER A 317 -8.47 -26.39 3.48
C SER A 317 -8.21 -27.88 3.76
N LEU A 318 -6.98 -28.22 4.18
CA LEU A 318 -6.62 -29.56 4.60
C LEU A 318 -7.43 -30.00 5.84
N THR A 319 -7.62 -29.09 6.79
CA THR A 319 -8.45 -29.31 7.99
C THR A 319 -9.91 -29.56 7.61
N ALA A 320 -10.48 -28.71 6.75
CA ALA A 320 -11.85 -28.88 6.24
C ALA A 320 -12.04 -30.25 5.59
N ARG A 321 -11.12 -30.65 4.70
CA ARG A 321 -11.15 -31.96 4.03
C ARG A 321 -10.98 -33.13 5.00
N TYR A 322 -10.11 -33.01 6.01
CA TYR A 322 -9.94 -34.03 7.06
C TYR A 322 -11.26 -34.35 7.76
N TYR A 323 -12.04 -33.31 8.11
CA TYR A 323 -13.35 -33.42 8.72
C TYR A 323 -14.50 -33.69 7.73
N GLY A 324 -14.23 -33.74 6.42
CA GLY A 324 -15.22 -34.06 5.38
C GLY A 324 -16.10 -32.88 4.97
N TRP A 325 -15.61 -31.64 5.11
CA TRP A 325 -16.31 -30.43 4.70
C TRP A 325 -16.13 -30.13 3.21
N THR A 326 -17.09 -29.42 2.63
CA THR A 326 -16.99 -28.86 1.27
C THR A 326 -16.31 -27.49 1.35
N ASP A 327 -15.04 -27.42 0.95
CA ASP A 327 -14.20 -26.23 1.12
C ASP A 327 -14.18 -25.32 -0.13
N TYR A 328 -14.66 -24.09 0.04
CA TYR A 328 -14.59 -22.98 -0.92
C TYR A 328 -13.42 -22.09 -0.52
N LYS A 329 -12.52 -21.79 -1.45
CA LYS A 329 -11.25 -21.12 -1.14
C LYS A 329 -11.16 -19.80 -1.89
N VAL A 330 -10.81 -18.72 -1.20
CA VAL A 330 -10.54 -17.42 -1.83
C VAL A 330 -9.20 -16.89 -1.35
N ASP A 331 -8.26 -16.69 -2.27
CA ASP A 331 -6.93 -16.14 -1.97
C ASP A 331 -6.65 -14.88 -2.82
N SER A 332 -6.20 -13.82 -2.16
CA SER A 332 -5.90 -12.52 -2.76
C SER A 332 -4.67 -12.54 -3.65
N ASN A 333 -3.84 -13.59 -3.57
CA ASN A 333 -2.66 -13.75 -4.40
C ASN A 333 -2.84 -14.89 -5.42
N PRO A 334 -3.23 -14.58 -6.67
CA PRO A 334 -3.32 -15.57 -7.75
C PRO A 334 -2.02 -16.33 -8.01
N LEU A 335 -0.86 -15.72 -7.69
CA LEU A 335 0.43 -16.35 -7.90
C LEU A 335 0.67 -17.50 -6.91
N VAL A 336 0.14 -17.42 -5.69
CA VAL A 336 0.20 -18.51 -4.70
C VAL A 336 -0.60 -19.71 -5.20
N ILE A 337 -1.84 -19.47 -5.67
CA ILE A 337 -2.70 -20.51 -6.24
C ILE A 337 -1.98 -21.18 -7.42
N ARG A 338 -1.43 -20.37 -8.33
CA ARG A 338 -0.69 -20.86 -9.50
C ARG A 338 0.54 -21.67 -9.10
N ALA A 339 1.38 -21.16 -8.20
CA ALA A 339 2.60 -21.81 -7.75
C ALA A 339 2.32 -23.17 -7.11
N ILE A 340 1.29 -23.25 -6.24
CA ILE A 340 0.91 -24.51 -5.62
C ILE A 340 0.28 -25.46 -6.64
N ARG A 341 -0.61 -25.00 -7.51
CA ARG A 341 -1.26 -25.87 -8.50
C ARG A 341 -0.26 -26.43 -9.52
N GLU A 342 0.67 -25.61 -10.01
CA GLU A 342 1.65 -26.01 -11.02
C GLU A 342 2.83 -26.81 -10.44
N TYR A 343 3.27 -26.55 -9.22
CA TYR A 343 4.50 -27.16 -8.66
C TYR A 343 4.26 -28.08 -7.46
N LEU A 344 3.24 -27.84 -6.64
CA LEU A 344 2.93 -28.61 -5.42
C LEU A 344 1.56 -29.29 -5.46
N GLY A 345 0.97 -29.45 -6.65
CA GLY A 345 -0.39 -29.96 -6.82
C GLY A 345 -0.55 -31.36 -6.22
N ASP A 346 0.29 -32.30 -6.63
CA ASP A 346 0.28 -33.67 -6.11
C ASP A 346 0.73 -33.73 -4.65
N PHE A 347 1.77 -32.96 -4.30
CA PHE A 347 2.30 -32.89 -2.94
C PHE A 347 1.23 -32.47 -1.92
N SER A 348 0.39 -31.50 -2.28
CA SER A 348 -0.69 -30.98 -1.43
C SER A 348 -2.02 -31.73 -1.57
N SER A 349 -2.07 -32.83 -2.33
CA SER A 349 -3.33 -33.52 -2.68
C SER A 349 -4.38 -32.59 -3.29
N GLY A 350 -3.94 -31.67 -4.15
CA GLY A 350 -4.80 -30.75 -4.90
C GLY A 350 -5.62 -29.82 -4.01
N ILE A 351 -5.03 -29.18 -3.00
CA ILE A 351 -5.75 -28.22 -2.13
C ILE A 351 -6.46 -27.12 -2.93
N TYR A 352 -5.86 -26.65 -4.03
CA TYR A 352 -6.44 -25.64 -4.92
C TYR A 352 -7.14 -26.25 -6.13
N ASP A 353 -8.32 -26.82 -5.87
CA ASP A 353 -9.21 -27.44 -6.86
C ASP A 353 -10.09 -26.40 -7.62
N SER A 354 -11.15 -26.87 -8.27
CA SER A 354 -12.11 -26.05 -9.02
C SER A 354 -12.91 -25.07 -8.15
N ARG A 355 -12.98 -25.27 -6.83
CA ARG A 355 -13.65 -24.37 -5.87
C ARG A 355 -12.64 -23.39 -5.27
N THR A 356 -11.84 -22.78 -6.13
CA THR A 356 -10.82 -21.80 -5.78
C THR A 356 -11.00 -20.54 -6.61
N TRP A 357 -11.11 -19.40 -5.94
CA TRP A 357 -11.23 -18.08 -6.56
C TRP A 357 -10.13 -17.14 -6.08
N THR A 358 -9.92 -16.07 -6.84
CA THR A 358 -8.95 -15.02 -6.52
C THR A 358 -9.67 -13.79 -5.97
N GLY A 359 -9.15 -13.17 -4.91
CA GLY A 359 -9.71 -11.95 -4.31
C GLY A 359 -9.56 -11.95 -2.79
N ILE A 360 -10.11 -10.95 -2.09
CA ILE A 360 -10.06 -10.88 -0.62
C ILE A 360 -11.26 -11.56 0.05
N GLY A 361 -12.09 -12.27 -0.73
CA GLY A 361 -13.29 -12.97 -0.26
C GLY A 361 -14.56 -12.11 -0.25
N ARG A 362 -14.45 -10.82 0.10
CA ARG A 362 -15.64 -9.96 0.29
C ARG A 362 -16.37 -9.61 -1.00
N SER A 363 -15.66 -9.25 -2.08
CA SER A 363 -16.31 -8.99 -3.38
C SER A 363 -16.95 -10.26 -3.92
N TRP A 364 -16.26 -11.39 -3.76
CA TRP A 364 -16.76 -12.70 -4.18
C TRP A 364 -18.03 -13.10 -3.42
N LEU A 365 -18.00 -13.00 -2.08
CA LEU A 365 -19.14 -13.30 -1.22
C LEU A 365 -20.34 -12.40 -1.55
N ALA A 366 -20.10 -11.14 -1.91
CA ALA A 366 -21.18 -10.24 -2.31
C ALA A 366 -21.88 -10.63 -3.62
N SER A 367 -21.22 -11.42 -4.46
CA SER A 367 -21.78 -11.96 -5.70
C SER A 367 -22.23 -13.42 -5.60
N ALA A 368 -21.93 -14.10 -4.50
CA ALA A 368 -22.27 -15.49 -4.29
C ALA A 368 -23.67 -15.61 -3.71
N ASP A 369 -24.56 -16.34 -4.37
CA ASP A 369 -25.88 -16.71 -3.84
C ASP A 369 -25.82 -17.88 -2.86
N GLU A 370 -24.67 -18.08 -2.21
CA GLU A 370 -24.40 -19.19 -1.30
C GLU A 370 -24.31 -18.72 0.16
N ASN A 371 -24.91 -19.50 1.06
CA ASN A 371 -24.69 -19.40 2.49
C ASN A 371 -23.73 -20.51 2.96
N PHE A 372 -22.96 -20.22 4.00
CA PHE A 372 -21.93 -21.09 4.53
C PHE A 372 -22.22 -21.47 5.99
N ASP A 373 -21.90 -22.71 6.33
CA ASP A 373 -21.96 -23.23 7.70
C ASP A 373 -20.71 -22.81 8.49
N LEU A 374 -19.61 -22.54 7.79
CA LEU A 374 -18.39 -22.02 8.36
C LEU A 374 -17.76 -20.96 7.44
N ILE A 375 -17.44 -19.79 7.98
CA ILE A 375 -16.51 -18.84 7.36
C ILE A 375 -15.25 -18.83 8.22
N ASP A 376 -14.17 -19.40 7.70
CA ASP A 376 -12.89 -19.52 8.42
C ASP A 376 -11.86 -18.51 7.90
N ILE A 377 -11.34 -17.69 8.81
CA ILE A 377 -10.40 -16.60 8.54
C ILE A 377 -9.14 -16.81 9.38
N THR A 378 -8.03 -17.17 8.72
CA THR A 378 -6.77 -17.48 9.40
C THR A 378 -5.75 -16.35 9.20
N LEU A 379 -5.21 -15.78 10.28
CA LEU A 379 -4.12 -14.78 10.24
C LEU A 379 -2.76 -15.35 10.70
N THR A 380 -2.59 -16.66 10.69
CA THR A 380 -1.33 -17.30 11.12
C THR A 380 -0.40 -17.53 9.92
N GLY A 381 0.66 -16.72 9.78
CA GLY A 381 1.83 -16.95 8.89
C GLY A 381 3.10 -17.33 9.66
N SER A 382 4.30 -17.13 9.13
CA SER A 382 5.56 -17.31 9.88
C SER A 382 5.88 -16.18 10.86
N ILE A 383 5.26 -15.01 10.66
CA ILE A 383 5.38 -13.84 11.52
C ILE A 383 4.00 -13.52 12.09
N PRO A 384 3.89 -13.20 13.40
CA PRO A 384 2.65 -12.72 13.99
C PRO A 384 2.13 -11.43 13.33
N ALA A 385 0.80 -11.29 13.22
CA ALA A 385 0.17 -10.09 12.66
C ALA A 385 0.64 -8.80 13.36
N GLY A 386 1.02 -7.78 12.59
CA GLY A 386 1.57 -6.52 13.11
C GLY A 386 2.78 -5.98 12.32
N SER A 387 3.43 -6.82 11.52
CA SER A 387 4.50 -6.41 10.59
C SER A 387 4.04 -5.53 9.43
N SER A 388 2.72 -5.30 9.32
CA SER A 388 2.10 -4.50 8.26
C SER A 388 1.17 -3.39 8.77
N GLY A 389 1.62 -2.62 9.77
CA GLY A 389 0.81 -1.59 10.44
C GLY A 389 0.03 -0.63 9.53
N PHE A 390 0.56 -0.27 8.35
CA PHE A 390 -0.12 0.67 7.44
C PHE A 390 -0.91 0.04 6.30
N SER A 391 -0.84 -1.28 6.13
CA SER A 391 -1.57 -1.91 5.03
C SER A 391 -3.04 -1.93 5.34
N GLU A 392 -3.84 -1.55 4.35
CA GLU A 392 -5.28 -1.61 4.42
C GLU A 392 -5.76 -3.07 4.37
N ASP A 393 -6.63 -3.44 5.30
CA ASP A 393 -7.19 -4.78 5.40
C ASP A 393 -8.71 -4.72 5.55
N TYR A 394 -9.39 -4.75 4.39
CA TYR A 394 -10.84 -4.70 4.28
C TYR A 394 -11.57 -5.98 4.71
N ARG A 395 -10.85 -6.99 5.20
CA ARG A 395 -11.44 -8.23 5.74
C ARG A 395 -11.84 -8.10 7.21
N PHE A 396 -11.23 -7.17 7.94
CA PHE A 396 -11.43 -7.02 9.38
C PHE A 396 -12.11 -5.70 9.76
N THR A 397 -13.02 -5.23 8.90
CA THR A 397 -13.85 -4.06 9.15
C THR A 397 -15.22 -4.47 9.67
N VAL A 398 -15.92 -3.55 10.34
CA VAL A 398 -17.31 -3.74 10.78
C VAL A 398 -18.17 -4.18 9.60
N GLU A 399 -18.06 -3.50 8.46
CA GLU A 399 -18.83 -3.77 7.25
C GLU A 399 -18.46 -5.12 6.58
N ALA A 400 -17.25 -5.63 6.82
CA ALA A 400 -16.87 -6.98 6.39
C ALA A 400 -17.56 -8.04 7.25
N PHE A 401 -17.55 -7.89 8.58
CA PHE A 401 -18.22 -8.81 9.48
C PHE A 401 -19.75 -8.81 9.33
N GLU A 402 -20.36 -7.65 9.09
CA GLU A 402 -21.77 -7.57 8.70
C GLU A 402 -22.08 -8.47 7.49
N LYS A 403 -21.22 -8.40 6.47
CA LYS A 403 -21.36 -9.21 5.25
C LYS A 403 -21.11 -10.69 5.53
N TYR A 404 -20.11 -11.04 6.32
CA TYR A 404 -19.85 -12.43 6.70
C TYR A 404 -21.02 -13.04 7.46
N LEU A 405 -21.53 -12.33 8.48
CA LEU A 405 -22.69 -12.76 9.28
C LEU A 405 -23.96 -12.90 8.44
N SER A 406 -24.15 -12.07 7.41
CA SER A 406 -25.32 -12.15 6.53
C SER A 406 -25.30 -13.35 5.57
N HIS A 407 -24.14 -14.00 5.36
CA HIS A 407 -23.99 -15.19 4.50
C HIS A 407 -23.78 -16.48 5.31
N LEU A 408 -24.00 -16.43 6.62
CA LEU A 408 -24.06 -17.64 7.42
C LEU A 408 -25.43 -18.32 7.29
N THR A 409 -25.43 -19.64 7.31
CA THR A 409 -26.63 -20.41 7.61
C THR A 409 -27.11 -20.11 9.04
N PRO A 410 -28.38 -20.41 9.41
CA PRO A 410 -28.87 -20.13 10.76
C PRO A 410 -28.06 -20.78 11.89
N THR A 411 -27.43 -21.92 11.61
CA THR A 411 -26.54 -22.67 12.52
C THR A 411 -25.06 -22.40 12.28
N GLY A 412 -24.71 -21.65 11.23
CA GLY A 412 -23.33 -21.41 10.83
C GLY A 412 -22.57 -20.46 11.76
N LEU A 413 -21.24 -20.49 11.65
CA LEU A 413 -20.35 -19.66 12.46
C LEU A 413 -19.19 -19.06 11.67
N ILE A 414 -18.65 -17.97 12.18
CA ILE A 414 -17.36 -17.41 11.76
C ILE A 414 -16.30 -17.92 12.73
N SER A 415 -15.15 -18.35 12.20
CA SER A 415 -13.94 -18.69 12.94
C SER A 415 -12.82 -17.74 12.57
N VAL A 416 -12.13 -17.21 13.57
CA VAL A 416 -10.90 -16.42 13.36
C VAL A 416 -9.78 -16.97 14.22
N ASN A 417 -8.65 -17.32 13.59
CA ASN A 417 -7.45 -17.81 14.27
C ASN A 417 -6.29 -16.80 14.16
N LEU A 418 -5.67 -16.48 15.31
CA LEU A 418 -4.65 -15.46 15.46
C LEU A 418 -3.48 -15.97 16.31
N TYR A 419 -2.28 -15.46 16.08
CA TYR A 419 -1.18 -15.62 17.04
C TYR A 419 -1.41 -14.80 18.30
N ILE A 420 -1.01 -15.35 19.44
CA ILE A 420 -0.93 -14.62 20.71
C ILE A 420 0.26 -13.67 20.65
N LEU A 421 -0.01 -12.38 20.88
CA LEU A 421 1.01 -11.32 20.88
C LEU A 421 0.90 -10.56 22.21
N PRO A 422 1.80 -10.80 23.17
CA PRO A 422 1.79 -10.05 24.43
C PRO A 422 2.49 -8.69 24.26
N PRO A 423 1.90 -7.57 24.75
CA PRO A 423 0.54 -7.44 25.27
C PRO A 423 -0.53 -7.53 24.16
N PRO A 424 -1.72 -8.13 24.45
CA PRO A 424 -2.76 -8.40 23.45
C PRO A 424 -3.17 -7.18 22.63
N ARG A 425 -3.50 -7.35 21.35
CA ARG A 425 -3.88 -6.22 20.49
C ARG A 425 -4.84 -6.61 19.37
N ALA A 426 -4.43 -7.54 18.51
CA ALA A 426 -5.21 -7.94 17.33
C ALA A 426 -6.52 -8.61 17.75
N GLU A 427 -6.45 -9.50 18.74
CA GLU A 427 -7.59 -10.19 19.32
C GLU A 427 -8.59 -9.22 19.98
N PHE A 428 -8.12 -8.18 20.67
CA PHE A 428 -8.98 -7.23 21.38
C PHE A 428 -9.65 -6.26 20.42
N ARG A 429 -8.92 -5.84 19.39
CA ARG A 429 -9.49 -5.06 18.28
C ARG A 429 -10.53 -5.88 17.53
N LEU A 430 -10.25 -7.14 17.23
CA LEU A 430 -11.19 -8.04 16.56
C LEU A 430 -12.50 -8.15 17.33
N ILE A 431 -12.46 -8.39 18.64
CA ILE A 431 -13.66 -8.45 19.48
C ILE A 431 -14.42 -7.12 19.45
N SER A 432 -13.72 -5.98 19.52
CA SER A 432 -14.36 -4.66 19.44
C SER A 432 -15.05 -4.43 18.10
N THR A 433 -14.40 -4.82 16.98
CA THR A 433 -14.96 -4.72 15.63
C THR A 433 -16.17 -5.63 15.45
N LEU A 434 -16.09 -6.89 15.87
CA LEU A 434 -17.22 -7.83 15.83
C LEU A 434 -18.41 -7.31 16.63
N ALA A 435 -18.15 -6.79 17.83
CA ALA A 435 -19.21 -6.28 18.69
C ALA A 435 -19.89 -5.05 18.06
N ALA A 436 -19.13 -4.17 17.40
CA ALA A 436 -19.68 -3.05 16.64
C ALA A 436 -20.52 -3.50 15.43
N ALA A 437 -20.16 -4.61 14.77
CA ALA A 437 -20.96 -5.21 13.69
C ALA A 437 -22.28 -5.79 14.23
N PHE A 438 -22.29 -6.37 15.42
CA PHE A 438 -23.53 -6.82 16.06
C PHE A 438 -24.44 -5.64 16.43
N ASP A 439 -23.85 -4.56 16.94
CA ASP A 439 -24.57 -3.33 17.28
C ASP A 439 -25.20 -2.69 16.02
N SER A 440 -24.47 -2.64 14.89
CA SER A 440 -24.98 -2.07 13.63
C SER A 440 -26.07 -2.92 12.97
N MET A 441 -25.98 -4.26 13.08
CA MET A 441 -27.00 -5.18 12.60
C MET A 441 -28.22 -5.28 13.52
N GLY A 442 -28.15 -4.73 14.74
CA GLY A 442 -29.22 -4.79 15.72
C GLY A 442 -29.49 -6.20 16.28
N ILE A 443 -28.47 -7.07 16.30
CA ILE A 443 -28.63 -8.49 16.72
C ILE A 443 -28.78 -8.63 18.26
N GLY A 444 -28.39 -7.62 19.05
CA GLY A 444 -28.52 -7.65 20.51
C GLY A 444 -27.56 -8.65 21.18
N ASP A 445 -27.38 -8.52 22.50
CA ASP A 445 -26.58 -9.41 23.36
C ASP A 445 -25.38 -10.14 22.73
N PHE A 446 -24.38 -9.39 22.24
CA PHE A 446 -23.16 -9.96 21.63
C PHE A 446 -22.48 -11.06 22.48
N GLY A 447 -22.61 -11.00 23.81
CA GLY A 447 -22.01 -11.97 24.72
C GLY A 447 -22.56 -13.38 24.56
N SER A 448 -23.83 -13.57 24.21
CA SER A 448 -24.38 -14.92 24.00
C SER A 448 -23.95 -15.56 22.68
N HIS A 449 -23.30 -14.83 21.79
CA HIS A 449 -22.98 -15.25 20.42
C HIS A 449 -21.50 -15.61 20.20
N VAL A 450 -20.64 -15.40 21.20
CA VAL A 450 -19.17 -15.49 21.07
C VAL A 450 -18.60 -16.51 22.03
N ALA A 451 -17.62 -17.26 21.55
CA ALA A 451 -16.73 -18.04 22.40
C ALA A 451 -15.27 -17.95 21.90
N ALA A 452 -14.33 -18.16 22.81
CA ALA A 452 -12.91 -18.10 22.49
C ALA A 452 -12.10 -19.07 23.36
N ILE A 453 -11.10 -19.69 22.73
CA ILE A 453 -10.09 -20.54 23.38
C ILE A 453 -8.69 -20.04 23.02
N ARG A 454 -7.71 -20.40 23.85
CA ARG A 454 -6.28 -20.22 23.52
C ARG A 454 -5.48 -21.49 23.73
N SER A 455 -4.49 -21.64 22.86
CA SER A 455 -3.34 -22.52 23.08
C SER A 455 -2.20 -21.75 23.74
N TRP A 456 -0.99 -22.30 23.67
CA TRP A 456 0.24 -21.60 24.07
C TRP A 456 0.67 -20.52 23.07
N GLY A 457 0.20 -20.58 21.82
CA GLY A 457 0.67 -19.68 20.75
C GLY A 457 -0.43 -19.03 19.92
N THR A 458 -1.68 -19.49 20.02
CA THR A 458 -2.79 -18.98 19.20
C THR A 458 -4.08 -18.81 20.00
N VAL A 459 -4.95 -17.94 19.49
CA VAL A 459 -6.33 -17.74 19.94
C VAL A 459 -7.27 -18.12 18.80
N THR A 460 -8.29 -18.92 19.10
CA THR A 460 -9.40 -19.21 18.19
C THR A 460 -10.66 -18.54 18.75
N ILE A 461 -11.24 -17.62 18.00
CA ILE A 461 -12.52 -16.95 18.32
C ILE A 461 -13.58 -17.48 17.36
N ILE A 462 -14.73 -17.89 17.90
CA ILE A 462 -15.91 -18.28 17.13
C ILE A 462 -17.08 -17.36 17.41
N VAL A 463 -17.87 -17.07 16.38
CA VAL A 463 -19.03 -16.18 16.47
C VAL A 463 -20.19 -16.76 15.66
N LYS A 464 -21.38 -16.86 16.26
CA LYS A 464 -22.62 -17.30 15.61
C LYS A 464 -23.60 -16.16 15.45
N ARG A 465 -24.43 -16.22 14.40
CA ARG A 465 -25.57 -15.30 14.26
C ARG A 465 -26.69 -15.61 15.27
N THR A 466 -26.80 -16.85 15.70
CA THR A 466 -27.70 -17.31 16.77
C THR A 466 -26.92 -17.45 18.09
N PRO A 467 -27.58 -17.32 19.26
CA PRO A 467 -26.91 -17.57 20.54
C PRO A 467 -26.30 -18.97 20.58
N LEU A 468 -25.12 -19.09 21.22
CA LEU A 468 -24.47 -20.38 21.45
C LEU A 468 -25.37 -21.27 22.30
N SER A 469 -25.64 -22.46 21.79
CA SER A 469 -26.43 -23.46 22.50
C SER A 469 -25.63 -24.08 23.66
N GLN A 470 -26.34 -24.70 24.59
CA GLN A 470 -25.68 -25.48 25.66
C GLN A 470 -24.85 -26.64 25.10
N GLU A 471 -25.20 -27.17 23.92
CA GLU A 471 -24.41 -28.19 23.24
C GLU A 471 -23.12 -27.62 22.66
N ASP A 472 -23.17 -26.45 22.02
CA ASP A 472 -21.98 -25.73 21.54
C ASP A 472 -20.97 -25.52 22.70
N ILE A 473 -21.46 -25.06 23.86
CA ILE A 473 -20.63 -24.82 25.04
C ILE A 473 -20.04 -26.12 25.60
N ARG A 474 -20.83 -27.20 25.68
CA ARG A 474 -20.30 -28.52 26.11
C ARG A 474 -19.21 -29.02 25.17
N ASN A 475 -19.43 -28.94 23.86
CA ASN A 475 -18.48 -29.39 22.85
C ASN A 475 -17.20 -28.55 22.87
N LEU A 476 -17.31 -27.24 23.06
CA LEU A 476 -16.18 -26.32 23.28
C LEU A 476 -15.35 -26.73 24.49
N LYS A 477 -15.98 -26.96 25.64
CA LYS A 477 -15.30 -27.35 26.88
C LYS A 477 -14.60 -28.70 26.74
N THR A 478 -15.26 -29.69 26.17
CA THR A 478 -14.67 -31.01 25.91
C THR A 478 -13.48 -30.89 24.97
N PHE A 479 -13.63 -30.15 23.87
CA PHE A 479 -12.54 -29.92 22.92
C PHE A 479 -11.31 -29.31 23.59
N ALA A 480 -11.52 -28.28 24.41
CA ALA A 480 -10.46 -27.58 25.13
C ALA A 480 -9.78 -28.49 26.17
N ALA A 481 -10.57 -29.19 27.00
CA ALA A 481 -10.06 -30.08 28.03
C ALA A 481 -9.25 -31.25 27.45
N ASP A 482 -9.75 -31.89 26.38
CA ASP A 482 -9.10 -33.01 25.73
C ASP A 482 -7.72 -32.66 25.19
N ARG A 483 -7.51 -31.38 24.82
CA ARG A 483 -6.29 -30.86 24.19
C ARG A 483 -5.46 -29.95 25.09
N ARG A 484 -5.87 -29.75 26.35
CA ARG A 484 -5.21 -28.83 27.28
C ARG A 484 -5.14 -27.39 26.75
N PHE A 485 -6.20 -26.94 26.07
CA PHE A 485 -6.37 -25.54 25.69
C PHE A 485 -7.17 -24.80 26.75
N ASP A 486 -6.87 -23.52 26.96
CA ASP A 486 -7.57 -22.70 27.93
C ASP A 486 -8.80 -22.06 27.32
N LEU A 487 -9.88 -22.04 28.10
CA LEU A 487 -11.05 -21.24 27.83
C LEU A 487 -10.70 -19.76 28.08
N ILE A 488 -11.16 -18.88 27.20
CA ILE A 488 -11.08 -17.41 27.39
C ILE A 488 -12.46 -16.87 27.72
N TYR A 489 -13.44 -17.20 26.85
CA TYR A 489 -14.80 -16.72 26.99
C TYR A 489 -15.79 -17.72 26.39
N TYR A 490 -16.94 -17.83 27.03
CA TYR A 490 -18.20 -18.35 26.49
C TYR A 490 -19.32 -17.77 27.39
N PRO A 491 -20.60 -17.85 26.98
CA PRO A 491 -21.70 -17.33 27.79
C PRO A 491 -21.78 -18.03 29.16
N GLY A 492 -21.50 -17.31 30.24
CA GLY A 492 -21.47 -17.86 31.60
C GLY A 492 -20.11 -18.43 32.06
N VAL A 493 -19.00 -18.04 31.41
CA VAL A 493 -17.65 -18.40 31.85
C VAL A 493 -17.32 -17.86 33.25
N ARG A 494 -16.64 -18.68 34.06
CA ARG A 494 -16.10 -18.29 35.37
C ARG A 494 -14.58 -18.16 35.33
N GLU A 495 -14.03 -17.24 36.12
CA GLU A 495 -12.57 -16.98 36.19
C GLU A 495 -11.77 -18.22 36.65
N ASP A 496 -12.36 -19.16 37.40
CA ASP A 496 -11.71 -20.40 37.81
C ASP A 496 -11.65 -21.47 36.71
N GLU A 497 -12.38 -21.29 35.62
CA GLU A 497 -12.36 -22.16 34.43
C GLU A 497 -11.35 -21.69 33.37
N THR A 498 -10.78 -20.50 33.55
CA THR A 498 -9.82 -19.88 32.63
C THR A 498 -8.39 -19.98 33.18
N ASN A 499 -7.39 -19.87 32.30
CA ASN A 499 -5.97 -19.89 32.69
C ASN A 499 -5.55 -21.13 33.53
N VAL A 500 -6.03 -22.32 33.16
CA VAL A 500 -5.86 -23.60 33.88
C VAL A 500 -4.65 -24.38 33.37
N TYR A 501 -4.50 -24.54 32.04
CA TYR A 501 -3.50 -25.40 31.42
C TYR A 501 -2.24 -24.64 31.02
N VAL A 502 -2.37 -23.59 30.20
CA VAL A 502 -1.29 -22.68 29.79
C VAL A 502 -1.34 -21.45 30.70
N LYS A 503 -0.84 -21.63 31.94
CA LYS A 503 -0.87 -20.60 32.98
C LYS A 503 -0.02 -19.38 32.62
N MET A 504 -0.68 -18.25 32.48
CA MET A 504 -0.09 -16.92 32.37
C MET A 504 -0.03 -16.26 33.76
N PRO A 505 0.90 -15.33 34.01
CA PRO A 505 1.02 -14.64 35.30
C PRO A 505 -0.26 -13.91 35.75
N SER A 506 -1.07 -13.46 34.79
CA SER A 506 -2.37 -12.83 35.03
C SER A 506 -3.38 -13.30 33.98
N ASP A 507 -4.63 -13.46 34.39
CA ASP A 507 -5.73 -13.72 33.47
C ASP A 507 -6.25 -12.41 32.84
N GLU A 508 -5.40 -11.80 32.02
CA GLU A 508 -5.75 -10.57 31.29
C GLU A 508 -6.81 -10.83 30.22
N TYR A 509 -6.79 -12.02 29.61
CA TYR A 509 -7.74 -12.40 28.56
C TYR A 509 -9.17 -12.48 29.08
N TYR A 510 -9.43 -13.15 30.21
CA TYR A 510 -10.75 -13.19 30.83
C TYR A 510 -11.27 -11.76 31.09
N LYS A 511 -10.48 -10.95 31.81
CA LYS A 511 -10.87 -9.58 32.21
C LYS A 511 -11.13 -8.67 31.02
N ALA A 512 -10.28 -8.75 30.00
CA ALA A 512 -10.40 -7.95 28.79
C ALA A 512 -11.61 -8.38 27.96
N PHE A 513 -11.82 -9.68 27.71
CA PHE A 513 -12.97 -10.16 26.95
C PHE A 513 -14.28 -9.79 27.65
N THR A 514 -14.39 -10.00 28.96
CA THR A 514 -15.55 -9.56 29.74
C THR A 514 -15.80 -8.06 29.58
N SER A 515 -14.75 -7.23 29.65
CA SER A 515 -14.89 -5.78 29.48
C SER A 515 -15.29 -5.36 28.06
N LEU A 516 -14.79 -6.05 27.04
CA LEU A 516 -15.00 -5.73 25.63
C LEU A 516 -16.36 -6.21 25.12
N ILE A 517 -16.86 -7.33 25.64
CA ILE A 517 -18.14 -7.90 25.22
C ILE A 517 -19.30 -7.02 25.67
N PHE A 518 -19.27 -6.57 26.92
CA PHE A 518 -20.37 -5.80 27.49
C PHE A 518 -20.34 -4.31 27.12
N PRO A 519 -21.40 -3.74 26.51
CA PRO A 519 -21.41 -2.36 26.02
C PRO A 519 -21.06 -1.29 27.07
N TYR A 520 -21.49 -1.49 28.32
CA TYR A 520 -21.26 -0.53 29.41
C TYR A 520 -19.77 -0.37 29.78
N ALA A 521 -18.96 -1.43 29.62
CA ALA A 521 -17.54 -1.43 29.95
C ALA A 521 -16.65 -1.19 28.73
N ARG A 522 -17.11 -1.57 27.53
CA ARG A 522 -16.34 -1.61 26.28
C ARG A 522 -15.63 -0.29 25.99
N LYS A 523 -16.35 0.83 25.93
CA LYS A 523 -15.78 2.14 25.58
C LYS A 523 -14.69 2.58 26.57
N GLY A 524 -14.97 2.43 27.87
CA GLY A 524 -14.00 2.78 28.91
C GLY A 524 -12.74 1.92 28.88
N PHE A 525 -12.86 0.63 28.55
CA PHE A 525 -11.71 -0.26 28.36
C PHE A 525 -10.89 0.12 27.13
N ILE A 526 -11.54 0.29 25.97
CA ILE A 526 -10.89 0.71 24.71
C ILE A 526 -10.09 2.00 24.92
N ASP A 527 -10.66 2.99 25.61
CA ASP A 527 -9.96 4.27 25.84
C ASP A 527 -8.73 4.11 26.73
N ARG A 528 -8.84 3.36 27.84
CA ARG A 528 -7.75 3.23 28.81
C ARG A 528 -6.65 2.25 28.38
N TYR A 529 -6.96 1.31 27.51
CA TYR A 529 -6.01 0.28 27.08
C TYR A 529 -4.77 0.89 26.40
N LEU A 530 -3.64 0.20 26.51
CA LEU A 530 -2.34 0.67 26.05
C LEU A 530 -2.32 0.92 24.54
N PHE A 531 -2.87 -0.03 23.77
CA PHE A 531 -2.96 0.01 22.32
C PHE A 531 -4.31 0.52 21.83
N ASP A 532 -4.36 0.99 20.58
CA ASP A 532 -5.59 1.23 19.88
C ASP A 532 -6.23 -0.10 19.49
N ILE A 533 -7.40 -0.34 20.08
CA ILE A 533 -8.22 -1.52 19.89
C ILE A 533 -9.65 -1.10 19.50
N ALA A 534 -9.83 0.13 19.04
CA ALA A 534 -11.12 0.61 18.56
C ALA A 534 -11.59 -0.19 17.33
N PRO A 535 -12.92 -0.28 17.11
CA PRO A 535 -13.48 -0.88 15.90
C PRO A 535 -12.92 -0.26 14.62
N VAL A 536 -12.75 -1.08 13.59
CA VAL A 536 -12.19 -0.67 12.30
C VAL A 536 -13.29 -0.63 11.25
N HIS A 537 -13.33 0.42 10.43
CA HIS A 537 -14.32 0.59 9.36
C HIS A 537 -13.68 0.66 7.98
N ASP A 538 -14.47 0.48 6.93
CA ASP A 538 -14.02 0.64 5.53
C ASP A 538 -13.46 2.05 5.23
N GLU A 539 -13.82 3.06 6.03
CA GLU A 539 -13.29 4.43 5.92
C GLU A 539 -11.89 4.59 6.51
N ASN A 540 -11.45 3.68 7.39
CA ASN A 540 -10.13 3.64 8.01
C ASN A 540 -9.68 2.17 8.23
N PRO A 541 -9.45 1.39 7.16
CA PRO A 541 -9.30 -0.07 7.18
C PRO A 541 -7.93 -0.54 7.71
N PHE A 542 -7.40 0.05 8.78
CA PHE A 542 -6.04 -0.18 9.29
C PHE A 542 -6.03 -1.13 10.48
N PHE A 543 -6.46 -2.38 10.27
CA PHE A 543 -6.60 -3.38 11.34
C PHE A 543 -5.30 -3.65 12.09
N HIS A 544 -4.16 -3.56 11.41
CA HIS A 544 -2.84 -3.86 11.97
C HIS A 544 -2.15 -2.66 12.63
N PHE A 545 -2.76 -1.46 12.65
CA PHE A 545 -2.17 -0.26 13.26
C PHE A 545 -2.59 -0.07 14.72
N TYR A 546 -1.79 -0.49 15.70
CA TYR A 546 -2.21 -0.51 17.12
C TYR A 546 -1.72 0.67 17.96
N LEU A 547 -0.94 1.60 17.42
CA LEU A 547 -0.23 2.60 18.22
C LEU A 547 -1.10 3.81 18.59
N LYS A 548 -1.16 4.13 19.89
CA LYS A 548 -1.75 5.37 20.42
C LYS A 548 -0.67 6.41 20.66
N LEU A 549 -0.75 7.57 19.98
CA LEU A 549 0.20 8.67 20.18
C LEU A 549 0.30 9.09 21.66
N ARG A 550 -0.82 9.14 22.38
CA ARG A 550 -0.85 9.50 23.82
C ARG A 550 -0.10 8.52 24.73
N ASN A 551 0.06 7.27 24.32
CA ASN A 551 0.64 6.21 25.12
C ASN A 551 2.09 5.88 24.73
N ILE A 552 2.70 6.64 23.82
CA ILE A 552 3.96 6.21 23.20
C ILE A 552 5.09 5.99 24.19
N LYS A 553 5.20 6.86 25.19
CA LYS A 553 6.21 6.74 26.25
C LYS A 553 6.01 5.46 27.06
N LYS A 554 4.74 5.13 27.38
CA LYS A 554 4.39 3.90 28.11
C LYS A 554 4.70 2.66 27.28
N ILE A 555 4.35 2.68 25.99
CA ILE A 555 4.65 1.59 25.04
C ILE A 555 6.16 1.40 24.95
N TYR A 556 6.93 2.48 24.83
CA TYR A 556 8.40 2.41 24.74
C TYR A 556 9.04 1.77 25.96
N THR A 557 8.63 2.18 27.16
CA THR A 557 9.13 1.57 28.41
C THR A 557 8.69 0.10 28.52
N MET A 558 7.45 -0.24 28.15
CA MET A 558 6.94 -1.61 28.23
C MET A 558 7.63 -2.55 27.22
N MET A 559 8.03 -2.05 26.05
CA MET A 559 8.72 -2.81 25.01
C MET A 559 10.24 -2.88 25.23
N GLY A 560 10.70 -2.59 26.44
CA GLY A 560 12.11 -2.69 26.82
C GLY A 560 13.00 -1.59 26.25
N GLU A 561 12.44 -0.39 26.01
CA GLU A 561 13.16 0.80 25.54
C GLU A 561 13.86 0.62 24.18
N LYS A 562 13.32 -0.27 23.35
CA LYS A 562 13.81 -0.54 21.99
C LYS A 562 12.97 0.16 20.95
N TRP A 563 13.61 1.00 20.13
CA TRP A 563 12.95 1.66 19.00
C TRP A 563 12.55 0.70 17.88
N GLN A 564 13.18 -0.47 17.79
CA GLN A 564 12.88 -1.48 16.77
C GLN A 564 11.38 -1.86 16.72
N TYR A 565 10.74 -2.00 17.88
CA TYR A 565 9.31 -2.30 17.95
C TYR A 565 8.45 -1.27 17.19
N PHE A 566 8.77 0.01 17.38
CA PHE A 566 8.10 1.10 16.69
C PHE A 566 8.39 1.10 15.19
N VAL A 567 9.57 0.68 14.77
CA VAL A 567 9.91 0.56 13.35
C VAL A 567 9.02 -0.48 12.66
N GLU A 568 8.82 -1.63 13.30
CA GLU A 568 8.04 -2.76 12.78
C GLU A 568 6.52 -2.49 12.79
N GLU A 569 6.01 -1.81 13.82
CA GLU A 569 4.57 -1.55 14.05
C GLU A 569 4.06 -0.24 13.43
N GLY A 570 4.84 0.42 12.57
CA GLY A 570 4.38 1.60 11.83
C GLY A 570 4.69 2.97 12.47
N TYR A 571 5.84 3.13 13.10
CA TYR A 571 6.37 4.44 13.54
C TYR A 571 7.54 4.94 12.68
N MET A 572 7.89 4.21 11.62
CA MET A 572 8.72 4.74 10.53
C MET A 572 8.07 5.95 9.87
N LEU A 573 6.73 6.02 9.80
CA LEU A 573 6.02 7.06 9.07
C LEU A 573 6.25 8.48 9.66
N PRO A 574 6.11 8.74 10.98
CA PRO A 574 6.50 10.02 11.55
C PRO A 574 7.97 10.39 11.35
N LEU A 575 8.88 9.41 11.42
CA LEU A 575 10.31 9.65 11.19
C LEU A 575 10.58 10.09 9.75
N ILE A 576 10.03 9.33 8.78
CA ILE A 576 10.08 9.67 7.35
C ILE A 576 9.41 11.03 7.12
N PHE A 577 8.29 11.32 7.78
CA PHE A 577 7.60 12.61 7.69
C PHE A 577 8.49 13.78 8.11
N VAL A 578 9.15 13.67 9.28
CA VAL A 578 10.09 14.69 9.78
C VAL A 578 11.26 14.85 8.82
N GLN A 579 11.80 13.75 8.30
CA GLN A 579 12.89 13.77 7.32
C GLN A 579 12.47 14.47 6.03
N VAL A 580 11.31 14.12 5.46
CA VAL A 580 10.77 14.68 4.22
C VAL A 580 10.46 16.17 4.39
N ILE A 581 9.87 16.58 5.51
CA ILE A 581 9.65 17.99 5.82
C ILE A 581 10.98 18.74 5.89
N SER A 582 11.98 18.17 6.57
CA SER A 582 13.29 18.81 6.73
C SER A 582 13.96 19.02 5.38
N LEU A 583 13.99 17.99 4.53
CA LEU A 583 14.53 18.07 3.17
C LEU A 583 13.73 19.03 2.28
N GLY A 584 12.39 18.98 2.33
CA GLY A 584 11.51 19.87 1.59
C GLY A 584 11.70 21.33 1.99
N LEU A 585 11.83 21.61 3.30
CA LEU A 585 12.10 22.95 3.82
C LEU A 585 13.45 23.48 3.29
N VAL A 586 14.50 22.66 3.32
CA VAL A 586 15.81 23.03 2.76
C VAL A 586 15.69 23.39 1.29
N LEU A 587 15.02 22.57 0.48
CA LEU A 587 14.83 22.82 -0.95
C LEU A 587 14.00 24.08 -1.25
N VAL A 588 12.94 24.34 -0.46
CA VAL A 588 12.08 25.52 -0.66
C VAL A 588 12.75 26.81 -0.18
N VAL A 589 13.44 26.77 0.96
CA VAL A 589 14.03 27.95 1.62
C VAL A 589 15.37 28.35 1.01
N PHE A 590 16.17 27.41 0.53
CA PHE A 590 17.51 27.68 -0.01
C PHE A 590 17.51 28.69 -1.19
N PRO A 591 16.63 28.57 -2.21
CA PRO A 591 16.50 29.58 -3.26
C PRO A 591 16.12 30.97 -2.74
N ALA A 592 15.26 31.03 -1.71
CA ALA A 592 14.81 32.29 -1.11
C ALA A 592 15.95 33.06 -0.42
N LEU A 593 16.84 32.33 0.29
CA LEU A 593 18.00 32.91 0.97
C LEU A 593 19.03 33.49 0.00
N ARG A 594 19.28 32.83 -1.13
CA ARG A 594 20.22 33.35 -2.15
C ARG A 594 19.68 34.53 -2.96
N ARG A 595 18.36 34.69 -3.05
CA ARG A 595 17.71 35.79 -3.76
C ARG A 595 17.58 37.09 -2.95
N LYS A 596 18.00 37.11 -1.68
CA LYS A 596 17.76 38.19 -0.72
C LYS A 596 18.50 39.52 -0.99
N LYS A 597 18.97 39.78 -2.21
CA LYS A 597 19.66 41.03 -2.60
C LYS A 597 18.89 41.98 -3.53
N SER A 598 17.65 41.68 -3.93
CA SER A 598 16.86 42.63 -4.72
C SER A 598 15.36 42.31 -4.68
N ALA A 599 14.65 42.68 -3.61
CA ALA A 599 13.19 42.60 -3.59
C ALA A 599 12.57 43.77 -2.81
N ASP A 600 11.80 44.57 -3.54
CA ASP A 600 10.95 45.63 -3.05
C ASP A 600 9.80 45.06 -2.19
N LYS A 601 9.44 45.71 -1.07
CA LYS A 601 8.49 45.18 -0.06
C LYS A 601 7.08 44.90 -0.62
N SER A 602 6.69 45.58 -1.70
CA SER A 602 5.41 45.38 -2.42
C SER A 602 5.34 44.05 -3.20
N SER A 603 6.50 43.43 -3.51
CA SER A 603 6.60 42.19 -4.28
C SER A 603 6.41 40.91 -3.44
N ALA A 604 6.61 41.03 -2.11
CA ALA A 604 6.59 39.90 -1.17
C ALA A 604 5.19 39.28 -1.00
N GLY A 605 4.13 40.10 -0.95
CA GLY A 605 2.75 39.62 -0.82
C GLY A 605 2.31 38.77 -2.02
N ASN A 606 2.58 39.24 -3.25
CA ASN A 606 2.25 38.49 -4.46
C ASN A 606 3.06 37.18 -4.59
N LEU A 607 4.30 37.16 -4.10
CA LEU A 607 5.12 35.95 -4.11
C LEU A 607 4.57 34.86 -3.19
N PHE A 608 4.12 35.23 -1.98
CA PHE A 608 3.49 34.29 -1.05
C PHE A 608 2.26 33.63 -1.69
N PHE A 609 1.32 34.41 -2.23
CA PHE A 609 0.12 33.85 -2.86
C PHE A 609 0.44 32.97 -4.09
N THR A 610 1.47 33.30 -4.88
CA THR A 610 1.93 32.43 -5.98
C THR A 610 2.42 31.10 -5.46
N LEU A 611 3.33 31.09 -4.48
CA LEU A 611 3.91 29.83 -3.99
C LEU A 611 2.88 29.01 -3.21
N SER A 612 2.03 29.66 -2.42
CA SER A 612 0.90 29.03 -1.73
C SER A 612 -0.06 28.37 -2.72
N TYR A 613 -0.35 29.00 -3.87
CA TYR A 613 -1.19 28.40 -4.91
C TYR A 613 -0.62 27.04 -5.37
N PHE A 614 0.68 26.98 -5.73
CA PHE A 614 1.31 25.73 -6.16
C PHE A 614 1.44 24.69 -5.05
N ALA A 615 1.71 25.12 -3.81
CA ALA A 615 1.70 24.22 -2.65
C ALA A 615 0.32 23.58 -2.45
N LEU A 616 -0.75 24.39 -2.47
CA LEU A 616 -2.12 23.92 -2.27
C LEU A 616 -2.58 22.99 -3.39
N LEU A 617 -2.19 23.24 -4.64
CA LEU A 617 -2.45 22.31 -5.75
C LEU A 617 -1.77 20.96 -5.53
N GLY A 618 -0.49 20.97 -5.12
CA GLY A 618 0.26 19.75 -4.84
C GLY A 618 -0.37 18.91 -3.73
N ILE A 619 -0.77 19.55 -2.61
CA ILE A 619 -1.44 18.85 -1.50
C ILE A 619 -2.81 18.34 -1.92
N GLY A 620 -3.62 19.21 -2.55
CA GLY A 620 -4.97 18.86 -2.99
C GLY A 620 -5.00 17.69 -3.96
N PHE A 621 -4.08 17.67 -4.93
CA PHE A 621 -3.91 16.56 -5.87
C PHE A 621 -3.61 15.25 -5.13
N MET A 622 -2.56 15.21 -4.29
CA MET A 622 -2.15 13.96 -3.63
C MET A 622 -3.20 13.46 -2.62
N PHE A 623 -3.89 14.35 -1.90
CA PHE A 623 -4.97 13.96 -0.98
C PHE A 623 -6.12 13.28 -1.73
N THR A 624 -6.51 13.84 -2.88
CA THR A 624 -7.56 13.26 -3.72
C THR A 624 -7.10 11.94 -4.34
N GLU A 625 -5.92 11.92 -4.94
CA GLU A 625 -5.34 10.74 -5.60
C GLU A 625 -5.22 9.56 -4.64
N ILE A 626 -4.61 9.74 -3.48
CA ILE A 626 -4.41 8.67 -2.51
C ILE A 626 -5.74 8.16 -1.98
N SER A 627 -6.66 9.06 -1.63
CA SER A 627 -7.98 8.64 -1.15
C SER A 627 -8.75 7.84 -2.22
N PHE A 628 -8.57 8.16 -3.51
CA PHE A 628 -9.15 7.39 -4.60
C PHE A 628 -8.47 6.04 -4.79
N ILE A 629 -7.14 5.97 -4.78
CA ILE A 629 -6.39 4.70 -4.83
C ILE A 629 -6.93 3.78 -3.73
N GLN A 630 -6.98 4.30 -2.50
CA GLN A 630 -7.38 3.58 -1.31
C GLN A 630 -8.81 3.05 -1.40
N LYS A 631 -9.77 3.92 -1.73
CA LYS A 631 -11.17 3.49 -1.93
C LYS A 631 -11.35 2.48 -3.07
N MET A 632 -10.46 2.48 -4.06
CA MET A 632 -10.49 1.51 -5.17
C MET A 632 -9.79 0.18 -4.87
N ILE A 633 -9.05 0.07 -3.77
CA ILE A 633 -8.49 -1.22 -3.31
C ILE A 633 -9.62 -2.22 -3.03
N LEU A 634 -10.70 -1.78 -2.37
CA LEU A 634 -11.82 -2.64 -2.02
C LEU A 634 -12.49 -3.31 -3.24
N PRO A 635 -12.96 -2.59 -4.29
CA PRO A 635 -13.58 -3.24 -5.45
C PRO A 635 -12.59 -4.00 -6.34
N LEU A 636 -11.33 -3.56 -6.42
CA LEU A 636 -10.30 -4.22 -7.25
C LEU A 636 -9.57 -5.35 -6.54
N GLU A 637 -9.74 -5.46 -5.21
CA GLU A 637 -9.21 -6.49 -4.31
C GLU A 637 -7.67 -6.65 -4.34
N ASN A 638 -6.94 -5.70 -4.92
CA ASN A 638 -5.50 -5.76 -5.09
C ASN A 638 -4.91 -4.33 -5.13
N PRO A 639 -4.07 -3.94 -4.15
CA PRO A 639 -3.55 -2.57 -4.05
C PRO A 639 -2.74 -2.13 -5.28
N PRO A 640 -1.81 -2.93 -5.84
CA PRO A 640 -1.12 -2.57 -7.07
C PRO A 640 -2.04 -2.31 -8.27
N PHE A 641 -3.10 -3.12 -8.47
CA PHE A 641 -4.07 -2.86 -9.53
C PHE A 641 -4.85 -1.56 -9.28
N ALA A 642 -5.26 -1.29 -8.04
CA ALA A 642 -5.94 -0.06 -7.68
C ALA A 642 -5.07 1.17 -7.92
N MET A 643 -3.80 1.12 -7.47
CA MET A 643 -2.83 2.18 -7.69
C MET A 643 -2.67 2.48 -9.18
N SER A 644 -2.30 1.48 -9.99
CA SER A 644 -2.10 1.72 -11.42
C SER A 644 -3.36 2.11 -12.17
N ALA A 645 -4.53 1.53 -11.84
CA ALA A 645 -5.79 1.87 -12.49
C ALA A 645 -6.17 3.34 -12.20
N VAL A 646 -6.12 3.75 -10.93
CA VAL A 646 -6.45 5.13 -10.53
C VAL A 646 -5.42 6.12 -11.04
N LEU A 647 -4.12 5.84 -10.90
CA LEU A 647 -3.05 6.71 -11.43
C LEU A 647 -3.21 6.89 -12.94
N SER A 648 -3.32 5.81 -13.70
CA SER A 648 -3.47 5.91 -15.16
C SER A 648 -4.73 6.71 -15.52
N SER A 649 -5.85 6.45 -14.85
CA SER A 649 -7.12 7.14 -15.10
C SER A 649 -7.02 8.64 -14.79
N LEU A 650 -6.49 9.01 -13.64
CA LEU A 650 -6.33 10.41 -13.24
C LEU A 650 -5.33 11.13 -14.11
N LEU A 651 -4.19 10.52 -14.44
CA LEU A 651 -3.12 11.13 -15.23
C LEU A 651 -3.51 11.31 -16.70
N PHE A 652 -4.11 10.30 -17.35
CA PHE A 652 -4.62 10.45 -18.73
C PHE A 652 -5.70 11.53 -18.80
N SER A 653 -6.64 11.50 -17.86
CA SER A 653 -7.73 12.47 -17.79
C SER A 653 -7.20 13.88 -17.49
N SER A 654 -6.23 14.02 -16.60
CA SER A 654 -5.58 15.30 -16.30
C SER A 654 -4.79 15.83 -17.49
N GLY A 655 -4.10 14.97 -18.23
CA GLY A 655 -3.43 15.33 -19.48
C GLY A 655 -4.41 15.84 -20.54
N ALA A 656 -5.54 15.15 -20.71
CA ALA A 656 -6.63 15.58 -21.59
C ALA A 656 -7.25 16.92 -21.14
N GLY A 657 -7.47 17.09 -19.83
CA GLY A 657 -8.00 18.30 -19.22
C GLY A 657 -7.11 19.52 -19.44
N SER A 658 -5.80 19.34 -19.27
CA SER A 658 -4.78 20.35 -19.57
C SER A 658 -4.89 20.83 -21.03
N LEU A 659 -5.00 19.91 -21.99
CA LEU A 659 -5.15 20.24 -23.41
C LEU A 659 -6.50 20.92 -23.71
N LEU A 660 -7.57 20.47 -23.07
CA LEU A 660 -8.94 20.98 -23.24
C LEU A 660 -9.07 22.42 -22.75
N SER A 661 -8.37 22.79 -21.68
CA SER A 661 -8.35 24.15 -21.11
C SER A 661 -7.96 25.22 -22.13
N ARG A 662 -7.20 24.85 -23.18
CA ARG A 662 -6.82 25.76 -24.26
C ARG A 662 -8.00 26.09 -25.16
N ARG A 663 -8.84 25.09 -25.47
CA ARG A 663 -10.01 25.24 -26.36
C ARG A 663 -11.13 26.04 -25.71
N PHE A 664 -11.33 25.88 -24.40
CA PHE A 664 -12.43 26.51 -23.67
C PHE A 664 -11.92 27.58 -22.70
N SER A 665 -12.18 28.86 -23.00
CA SER A 665 -11.77 30.00 -22.17
C SER A 665 -12.40 29.99 -20.77
N LEU A 666 -13.59 29.43 -20.61
CA LEU A 666 -14.29 29.29 -19.33
C LEU A 666 -13.49 28.45 -18.32
N LEU A 667 -12.79 27.42 -18.79
CA LEU A 667 -11.97 26.54 -17.95
C LEU A 667 -10.71 27.22 -17.41
N ARG A 668 -10.30 28.34 -17.99
CA ARG A 668 -9.15 29.15 -17.54
C ARG A 668 -9.52 30.19 -16.47
N LYS A 669 -10.77 30.21 -16.01
CA LYS A 669 -11.24 31.12 -14.97
C LYS A 669 -11.07 30.49 -13.58
N SER A 670 -10.85 31.33 -12.57
CA SER A 670 -10.67 30.90 -11.18
C SER A 670 -11.78 29.97 -10.64
N PRO A 671 -13.08 30.14 -10.99
CA PRO A 671 -14.15 29.27 -10.48
C PRO A 671 -13.97 27.77 -10.75
N VAL A 672 -13.12 27.36 -11.69
CA VAL A 672 -12.80 25.94 -11.93
C VAL A 672 -12.31 25.23 -10.66
N LEU A 673 -11.57 25.94 -9.80
CA LEU A 673 -11.07 25.42 -8.52
C LEU A 673 -12.20 25.14 -7.52
N LEU A 674 -13.25 25.96 -7.55
CA LEU A 674 -14.44 25.75 -6.72
C LEU A 674 -15.27 24.57 -7.24
N VAL A 675 -15.39 24.43 -8.56
CA VAL A 675 -16.02 23.25 -9.18
C VAL A 675 -15.27 21.97 -8.81
N ILE A 676 -13.93 21.98 -8.85
CA ILE A 676 -13.10 20.84 -8.39
C ILE A 676 -13.38 20.53 -6.92
N SER A 677 -13.41 21.55 -6.05
CA SER A 677 -13.71 21.37 -4.63
C SER A 677 -15.09 20.73 -4.41
N ILE A 678 -16.14 21.22 -5.08
CA ILE A 678 -17.50 20.65 -4.99
C ILE A 678 -17.49 19.21 -5.49
N LEU A 679 -16.83 18.96 -6.63
CA LEU A 679 -16.76 17.63 -7.22
C LEU A 679 -16.10 16.63 -6.27
N ILE A 680 -14.99 16.97 -5.63
CA ILE A 680 -14.31 16.11 -4.64
C ILE A 680 -15.22 15.79 -3.46
N VAL A 681 -15.97 16.77 -2.94
CA VAL A 681 -16.97 16.54 -1.89
C VAL A 681 -18.05 15.59 -2.37
N THR A 682 -18.54 15.75 -3.59
CA THR A 682 -19.51 14.83 -4.22
C THR A 682 -18.96 13.40 -4.30
N TYR A 683 -17.71 13.21 -4.74
CA TYR A 683 -17.07 11.88 -4.73
C TYR A 683 -16.98 11.31 -3.31
N SER A 684 -16.65 12.12 -2.31
CA SER A 684 -16.55 11.68 -0.92
C SER A 684 -17.88 11.13 -0.38
N LEU A 685 -19.02 11.59 -0.90
CA LEU A 685 -20.35 11.14 -0.51
C LEU A 685 -20.86 9.97 -1.37
N LEU A 686 -20.58 9.98 -2.68
CA LEU A 686 -21.10 8.99 -3.63
C LEU A 686 -20.29 7.69 -3.69
N LEU A 687 -18.96 7.75 -3.55
CA LEU A 687 -18.10 6.56 -3.70
C LEU A 687 -18.51 5.39 -2.80
N PRO A 688 -18.81 5.58 -1.49
CA PRO A 688 -19.24 4.48 -0.63
C PRO A 688 -20.48 3.74 -1.13
N ALA A 689 -21.41 4.44 -1.79
CA ALA A 689 -22.63 3.83 -2.34
C ALA A 689 -22.38 3.10 -3.67
N VAL A 690 -21.44 3.61 -4.48
CA VAL A 690 -21.17 3.06 -5.83
C VAL A 690 -20.23 1.85 -5.78
N ILE A 691 -19.27 1.81 -4.84
CA ILE A 691 -18.27 0.73 -4.76
C ILE A 691 -18.89 -0.68 -4.66
N PRO A 692 -19.90 -0.93 -3.81
CA PRO A 692 -20.51 -2.26 -3.71
C PRO A 692 -21.15 -2.73 -5.03
N MET A 693 -21.62 -1.80 -5.87
CA MET A 693 -22.19 -2.12 -7.19
C MET A 693 -21.14 -2.69 -8.14
N LEU A 694 -19.85 -2.44 -7.90
CA LEU A 694 -18.76 -2.96 -8.73
C LEU A 694 -18.41 -4.42 -8.42
N PHE A 695 -18.78 -4.93 -7.25
CA PHE A 695 -18.36 -6.26 -6.77
C PHE A 695 -18.67 -7.43 -7.72
N PRO A 696 -19.86 -7.51 -8.34
CA PRO A 696 -20.22 -8.66 -9.18
C PRO A 696 -19.51 -8.69 -10.54
N TYR A 697 -18.88 -7.60 -10.95
CA TYR A 697 -18.33 -7.47 -12.30
C TYR A 697 -16.91 -8.03 -12.41
N SER A 698 -16.56 -8.47 -13.62
CA SER A 698 -15.20 -8.93 -13.94
C SER A 698 -14.16 -7.84 -13.73
N LEU A 699 -12.90 -8.22 -13.47
CA LEU A 699 -11.79 -7.27 -13.31
C LEU A 699 -11.69 -6.28 -14.48
N LYS A 700 -11.87 -6.74 -15.73
CA LYS A 700 -11.83 -5.86 -16.91
C LYS A 700 -12.90 -4.78 -16.86
N THR A 701 -14.13 -5.17 -16.49
CA THR A 701 -15.26 -4.24 -16.33
C THR A 701 -15.01 -3.27 -15.18
N LYS A 702 -14.50 -3.75 -14.05
CA LYS A 702 -14.12 -2.91 -12.90
C LYS A 702 -13.09 -1.85 -13.30
N LEU A 703 -12.05 -2.22 -14.06
CA LEU A 703 -11.03 -1.28 -14.54
C LEU A 703 -11.62 -0.18 -15.45
N VAL A 704 -12.51 -0.53 -16.37
CA VAL A 704 -13.19 0.44 -17.24
C VAL A 704 -14.11 1.35 -16.41
N ALA A 705 -14.85 0.79 -15.46
CA ALA A 705 -15.70 1.58 -14.57
C ALA A 705 -14.89 2.57 -13.74
N VAL A 706 -13.76 2.15 -13.16
CA VAL A 706 -12.82 3.04 -12.44
C VAL A 706 -12.35 4.17 -13.34
N PHE A 707 -11.96 3.88 -14.59
CA PHE A 707 -11.55 4.93 -15.53
C PHE A 707 -12.66 5.96 -15.78
N ILE A 708 -13.88 5.50 -16.07
CA ILE A 708 -15.04 6.37 -16.29
C ILE A 708 -15.37 7.19 -15.04
N MET A 709 -15.31 6.56 -13.86
CA MET A 709 -15.57 7.22 -12.59
C MET A 709 -14.52 8.29 -12.28
N MET A 710 -13.25 8.09 -12.63
CA MET A 710 -12.18 9.07 -12.35
C MET A 710 -12.03 10.16 -13.43
N LEU A 711 -12.59 9.93 -14.62
CA LEU A 711 -12.48 10.84 -15.77
C LEU A 711 -12.89 12.29 -15.46
N PRO A 712 -14.05 12.60 -14.84
CA PRO A 712 -14.45 13.98 -14.55
C PRO A 712 -13.50 14.68 -13.58
N ALA A 713 -13.10 13.99 -12.51
CA ALA A 713 -12.17 14.54 -11.52
C ALA A 713 -10.81 14.83 -12.16
N GLY A 714 -10.23 13.86 -12.88
CA GLY A 714 -8.94 14.02 -13.54
C GLY A 714 -8.97 15.15 -14.59
N LEU A 715 -10.01 15.21 -15.44
CA LEU A 715 -10.15 16.27 -16.43
C LEU A 715 -10.09 17.67 -15.81
N LEU A 716 -10.77 17.90 -14.68
CA LEU A 716 -10.77 19.21 -14.05
C LEU A 716 -9.48 19.49 -13.27
N ILE A 717 -8.96 18.50 -12.56
CA ILE A 717 -7.73 18.62 -11.75
C ILE A 717 -6.48 18.87 -12.61
N GLY A 718 -6.45 18.42 -13.87
CA GLY A 718 -5.34 18.69 -14.79
C GLY A 718 -5.22 20.16 -15.28
N ILE A 719 -6.19 21.02 -14.99
CA ILE A 719 -6.30 22.38 -15.53
C ILE A 719 -5.50 23.43 -14.72
N PRO A 720 -5.57 23.47 -13.37
CA PRO A 720 -5.05 24.60 -12.60
C PRO A 720 -3.54 24.77 -12.68
N PHE A 721 -2.78 23.68 -12.82
CA PHE A 721 -1.32 23.74 -12.82
C PHE A 721 -0.77 24.45 -14.08
N PRO A 722 -1.11 24.04 -15.33
CA PRO A 722 -0.74 24.77 -16.54
C PRO A 722 -1.23 26.23 -16.55
N LEU A 723 -2.42 26.48 -16.00
CA LEU A 723 -2.96 27.83 -15.87
C LEU A 723 -2.06 28.70 -15.00
N GLY A 724 -1.63 28.19 -13.83
CA GLY A 724 -0.69 28.87 -12.95
C GLY A 724 0.64 29.17 -13.61
N ILE A 725 1.22 28.19 -14.34
CA ILE A 725 2.48 28.37 -15.05
C ILE A 725 2.36 29.40 -16.18
N THR A 726 1.23 29.44 -16.89
CA THR A 726 0.98 30.44 -17.94
C THR A 726 0.93 31.85 -17.37
N LEU A 727 0.17 32.06 -16.29
CA LEU A 727 0.09 33.35 -15.59
C LEU A 727 1.45 33.78 -15.02
N LEU A 728 2.25 32.82 -14.55
CA LEU A 728 3.60 33.07 -14.06
C LEU A 728 4.58 33.39 -15.20
N GLY A 729 4.43 32.78 -16.37
CA GLY A 729 5.23 33.07 -17.56
C GLY A 729 5.01 34.48 -18.10
N GLU A 730 3.78 34.99 -18.01
CA GLU A 730 3.42 36.36 -18.42
C GLU A 730 3.96 37.43 -17.46
N SER A 731 3.99 37.13 -16.15
CA SER A 731 4.34 38.12 -15.12
C SER A 731 5.78 38.00 -14.60
N ARG A 732 6.24 36.78 -14.29
CA ARG A 732 7.50 36.49 -13.58
C ARG A 732 8.09 35.13 -14.01
N PRO A 733 8.57 34.97 -15.25
CA PRO A 733 9.07 33.69 -15.77
C PRO A 733 10.24 33.12 -14.96
N ALA A 734 11.01 33.97 -14.27
CA ALA A 734 12.11 33.57 -13.40
C ALA A 734 11.66 32.78 -12.14
N LEU A 735 10.37 32.72 -11.82
CA LEU A 735 9.80 31.97 -10.69
C LEU A 735 9.31 30.57 -11.08
N ILE A 736 9.21 30.23 -12.38
CA ILE A 736 8.66 28.96 -12.85
C ILE A 736 9.35 27.73 -12.22
N PRO A 737 10.70 27.62 -12.16
CA PRO A 737 11.34 26.48 -11.52
C PRO A 737 11.10 26.40 -10.01
N TRP A 738 10.87 27.53 -9.36
CA TRP A 738 10.60 27.57 -7.92
C TRP A 738 9.16 27.17 -7.62
N ALA A 739 8.19 27.59 -8.44
CA ALA A 739 6.82 27.11 -8.39
C ALA A 739 6.75 25.57 -8.59
N TRP A 740 7.51 25.05 -9.55
CA TRP A 740 7.67 23.61 -9.77
C TRP A 740 8.27 22.91 -8.54
N ALA A 741 9.33 23.46 -7.95
CA ALA A 741 9.95 22.92 -6.74
C ALA A 741 9.00 22.92 -5.53
N VAL A 742 8.24 23.99 -5.32
CA VAL A 742 7.26 24.09 -4.23
C VAL A 742 6.14 23.07 -4.42
N ASN A 743 5.55 22.98 -5.62
CA ASN A 743 4.55 21.95 -5.92
C ASN A 743 5.11 20.55 -5.62
N GLY A 744 6.29 20.23 -6.14
CA GLY A 744 6.96 18.96 -5.89
C GLY A 744 7.17 18.68 -4.41
N CYS A 745 7.71 19.64 -3.63
CA CYS A 745 7.97 19.48 -2.20
C CYS A 745 6.70 19.18 -1.39
N PHE A 746 5.61 19.90 -1.64
CA PHE A 746 4.36 19.70 -0.91
C PHE A 746 3.63 18.42 -1.35
N SER A 747 3.76 18.02 -2.60
CA SER A 747 3.30 16.71 -3.07
C SER A 747 4.11 15.55 -2.47
N VAL A 748 5.26 15.78 -1.82
CA VAL A 748 5.99 14.74 -1.05
C VAL A 748 5.43 14.56 0.35
N ILE A 749 5.13 15.70 0.99
CA ILE A 749 4.65 15.74 2.36
C ILE A 749 3.20 15.23 2.40
N ALA A 750 2.41 15.55 1.38
CA ALA A 750 0.99 15.26 1.34
C ALA A 750 0.63 13.77 1.42
N PRO A 751 1.29 12.83 0.74
CA PRO A 751 0.99 11.41 0.87
C PRO A 751 1.08 10.85 2.28
N ILE A 752 2.16 11.17 2.98
CA ILE A 752 2.37 10.75 4.35
C ILE A 752 1.31 11.39 5.26
N LEU A 753 1.04 12.68 5.07
CA LEU A 753 0.02 13.39 5.81
C LEU A 753 -1.39 12.82 5.55
N ALA A 754 -1.70 12.42 4.33
CA ALA A 754 -2.97 11.79 3.96
C ALA A 754 -3.19 10.48 4.71
N VAL A 755 -2.16 9.62 4.79
CA VAL A 755 -2.21 8.37 5.56
C VAL A 755 -2.36 8.65 7.06
N ILE A 756 -1.59 9.58 7.63
CA ILE A 756 -1.70 9.96 9.05
C ILE A 756 -3.11 10.47 9.37
N LEU A 757 -3.68 11.32 8.50
CA LEU A 757 -5.05 11.81 8.65
C LEU A 757 -6.06 10.66 8.53
N ALA A 758 -5.91 9.77 7.54
CA ALA A 758 -6.79 8.63 7.33
C ALA A 758 -6.82 7.67 8.54
N LEU A 759 -5.66 7.42 9.16
CA LEU A 759 -5.56 6.62 10.39
C LEU A 759 -6.40 7.19 11.54
N SER A 760 -6.48 8.53 11.63
CA SER A 760 -7.16 9.21 12.74
C SER A 760 -8.64 9.51 12.53
N VAL A 761 -9.03 9.91 11.32
CA VAL A 761 -10.37 10.44 11.00
C VAL A 761 -10.98 9.86 9.71
N GLY A 762 -10.28 8.95 9.03
CA GLY A 762 -10.76 8.26 7.83
C GLY A 762 -10.60 9.03 6.51
N PHE A 763 -10.76 8.32 5.39
CA PHE A 763 -10.52 8.85 4.04
C PHE A 763 -11.51 9.92 3.58
N ARG A 764 -12.75 9.95 4.11
CA ARG A 764 -13.69 11.06 3.85
C ARG A 764 -13.13 12.41 4.31
N ALA A 765 -12.49 12.46 5.48
CA ALA A 765 -11.91 13.68 6.01
C ALA A 765 -10.69 14.12 5.16
N VAL A 766 -9.90 13.17 4.65
CA VAL A 766 -8.79 13.46 3.73
C VAL A 766 -9.29 14.07 2.42
N LEU A 767 -10.36 13.52 1.83
CA LEU A 767 -11.01 14.10 0.65
C LEU A 767 -11.57 15.49 0.92
N ALA A 768 -12.22 15.70 2.07
CA ALA A 768 -12.71 17.01 2.48
C ALA A 768 -11.57 18.03 2.66
N ALA A 769 -10.45 17.61 3.24
CA ALA A 769 -9.25 18.44 3.35
C ALA A 769 -8.68 18.77 1.95
N GLY A 770 -8.65 17.81 1.03
CA GLY A 770 -8.24 18.01 -0.36
C GLY A 770 -9.13 19.02 -1.09
N ALA A 771 -10.45 18.92 -0.93
CA ALA A 771 -11.40 19.92 -1.42
C ALA A 771 -11.12 21.31 -0.82
N GLY A 772 -10.88 21.37 0.49
CA GLY A 772 -10.45 22.58 1.19
C GLY A 772 -9.18 23.20 0.60
N MET A 773 -8.19 22.40 0.20
CA MET A 773 -6.98 22.91 -0.46
C MET A 773 -7.28 23.56 -1.81
N TYR A 774 -8.15 22.98 -2.64
CA TYR A 774 -8.58 23.60 -3.90
C TYR A 774 -9.39 24.88 -3.68
N MET A 775 -10.21 24.93 -2.63
CA MET A 775 -10.92 26.14 -2.23
C MET A 775 -9.96 27.25 -1.77
N LEU A 776 -8.92 26.93 -1.00
CA LEU A 776 -7.88 27.89 -0.63
C LEU A 776 -7.05 28.35 -1.84
N ALA A 777 -6.79 27.44 -2.79
CA ALA A 777 -6.11 27.77 -4.04
C ALA A 777 -6.92 28.76 -4.88
N PHE A 778 -8.26 28.68 -4.85
CA PHE A 778 -9.15 29.66 -5.50
C PHE A 778 -8.93 31.07 -4.95
N PHE A 779 -8.90 31.24 -3.62
CA PHE A 779 -8.67 32.54 -3.00
C PHE A 779 -7.25 33.08 -3.28
N SER A 780 -6.25 32.19 -3.29
CA SER A 780 -4.88 32.54 -3.67
C SER A 780 -4.80 33.05 -5.11
N LEU A 781 -5.46 32.36 -6.05
CA LEU A 781 -5.51 32.74 -7.46
C LEU A 781 -6.29 34.05 -7.70
N LYS A 782 -7.38 34.29 -6.97
CA LYS A 782 -8.14 35.55 -7.05
C LYS A 782 -7.29 36.74 -6.58
N SER A 783 -6.55 36.54 -5.48
CA SER A 783 -5.63 37.54 -4.92
C SER A 783 -4.47 37.86 -5.88
N LEU A 784 -4.02 36.88 -6.68
CA LEU A 784 -3.01 37.07 -7.72
C LEU A 784 -3.50 37.89 -8.93
N ARG A 785 -4.78 37.78 -9.31
CA ARG A 785 -5.35 38.50 -10.46
C ARG A 785 -5.71 39.96 -10.13
N HIS A 786 -6.07 40.25 -8.88
CA HIS A 786 -6.47 41.59 -8.43
C HIS A 786 -5.41 42.71 -8.64
N PRO A 787 -4.09 42.48 -8.48
CA PRO A 787 -3.07 43.48 -8.75
C PRO A 787 -2.69 43.63 -10.23
N VAL A 788 -2.87 42.59 -11.05
CA VAL A 788 -2.57 42.65 -12.50
C VAL A 788 -3.53 43.62 -13.21
N LEU A 789 -4.81 43.62 -12.81
CA LEU A 789 -5.82 44.54 -13.31
C LEU A 789 -5.60 46.00 -12.88
N ARG A 790 -4.84 46.25 -11.82
CA ARG A 790 -4.46 47.62 -11.41
C ARG A 790 -3.26 48.18 -12.19
N GLN A 791 -2.40 47.32 -12.76
CA GLN A 791 -1.26 47.74 -13.58
C GLN A 791 -1.61 47.85 -15.07
N SER A 792 -2.59 47.09 -15.56
CA SER A 792 -3.19 47.32 -16.88
C SER A 792 -4.27 48.40 -16.78
N GLY A 793 -3.87 49.66 -16.71
CA GLY A 793 -4.79 50.77 -16.93
C GLY A 793 -5.30 50.76 -18.37
N LYS A 794 -6.31 49.93 -18.66
CA LYS A 794 -7.18 50.02 -19.85
C LYS A 794 -8.59 49.53 -19.49
N PHE A 795 -9.46 50.53 -19.38
CA PHE A 795 -10.92 50.65 -19.45
C PHE A 795 -11.80 49.42 -19.72
N ASP A 796 -12.91 49.42 -18.97
CA ASP A 796 -14.29 48.96 -19.26
C ASP A 796 -14.53 47.62 -19.98
#